data_AF-A0A829FAC6-F1
#
_entry.id   AF-A0A829FAC6-F1
#
_cell.length_a   1.000
_cell.length_b   1.000
_cell.length_c   1.000
_cell.angle_alpha   90.00
_cell.angle_beta   90.00
_cell.angle_gamma   90.00
#
_symmetry.space_group_name_H-M   'P 1'
#
loop_
_entity.id
_entity.type
_entity.pdbx_description
1 polymer ?
#
loop_
_entity_poly.entity_id
_entity_poly.type
_entity_poly.pdbx_seq_one_letter_code
_entity_poly.pdbx_strand_id
1 'polypeptide(L)'
;MKITQDNNQKEQQKALRKTLQKKTWKEQQKVTPRVKEGISKNAFLKPREATKTTKKSYKIAKNKYKLAKRKYKVEQQKYKRNLFSNEKKATVNHIIAKKNFLEAKTEKKVTKKVHRKTKAADTSRVSYQLKREAKQSMKNKVVGKVNEALREDDTLKEGVNLYSKAQRYKQNMRRGYKVSKNVGKVSLKVGKGTYGLGNRSYNYIRGRGFQRTPEDQTIRKTLMKKLRNSRQRFKMAREAKKAEQGLGLIRSIMNGQKTMSQAATLIIKSPITWIVLGLFLIVVIIAGAVGSSQRPAIVQDDFELTDSWTYFTKLDAEKTDTSNVFYTQIDDVMFYMNGVFDDYKLGDIMPVGSLTYKMYLSDLWEALNGKAPDYSITDMDKLMKDKKSAYYVAPDIYENLKEARDTFGYTTLENQLGNPFNTDSLVVTRRYGYERNGDNITLNPSIDISVTSNQELKAPMGGIVSLKKGSNSLTIEKDKSNRITLNGINPSRFNGGETISEGDYIGNATKESLQIKYEKFDKKTNKWKTVNPGFYFKKVTYTQFTSVGSSDFDPDGDVTKRAKTIYDELTKIGATREGISAVLGCFDVESSINPKRAEGDYLSPPVGATASSWDDPAWLAMGGMEIYGKYPNIIHRGLGLGQWTDTSDGGRRHTLLLDYAKSKNKKWYDLKLQIDFMLHGDTPGNRTAFMNTIMSRTAATIPELTSYFLTYWEGNPGDKLSQRIQSAQNWYNYFSSNSDDTNISGNEVFEKYKDKMKPLPTNKEMKDGWPGNSYALGNCTWYVYNRMKQLGKNLYPLMGNAKQWVYNYVQTPGASLVSSPQRGDVAIFTNGTAGSSVLYGHVAVVEYVNSDGSFVISEMNVRGPYTMGWRVRKKEPGVYFMRVQQ
;
A
#
# COMPACT_ATOMS: atom_id res chain seq x y z
N MET A 1 -52.59 14.36 72.13
CA MET A 1 -52.30 14.03 70.71
C MET A 1 -50.83 13.76 70.34
N LYS A 2 -49.84 13.95 71.23
CA LYS A 2 -48.42 13.60 70.92
C LYS A 2 -47.99 12.18 71.32
N ILE A 3 -48.73 11.51 72.22
CA ILE A 3 -48.39 10.15 72.69
C ILE A 3 -48.87 9.05 71.72
N THR A 4 -49.89 9.35 70.91
CA THR A 4 -50.45 8.41 69.92
C THR A 4 -49.69 8.36 68.58
N GLN A 5 -48.90 9.39 68.23
CA GLN A 5 -48.09 9.40 67.00
C GLN A 5 -46.75 8.67 67.18
N ASP A 6 -46.15 8.73 68.38
CA ASP A 6 -44.82 8.15 68.63
C ASP A 6 -44.89 6.62 68.82
N ASN A 7 -46.00 6.11 69.37
CA ASN A 7 -46.29 4.68 69.41
C ASN A 7 -46.58 4.09 68.02
N ASN A 8 -47.23 4.85 67.13
CA ASN A 8 -47.54 4.39 65.79
C ASN A 8 -46.27 4.37 64.89
N GLN A 9 -45.32 5.30 65.09
CA GLN A 9 -44.01 5.24 64.42
C GLN A 9 -43.10 4.13 64.97
N LYS A 10 -43.11 3.87 66.28
CA LYS A 10 -42.38 2.74 66.87
C LYS A 10 -42.97 1.40 66.45
N GLU A 11 -44.30 1.26 66.37
CA GLU A 11 -44.94 0.05 65.85
C GLU A 11 -44.71 -0.13 64.35
N GLN A 12 -44.76 0.94 63.54
CA GLN A 12 -44.41 0.86 62.12
C GLN A 12 -42.94 0.53 61.90
N GLN A 13 -42.01 1.06 62.69
CA GLN A 13 -40.59 0.67 62.63
C GLN A 13 -40.35 -0.76 63.15
N LYS A 14 -41.11 -1.23 64.16
CA LYS A 14 -41.03 -2.60 64.68
C LYS A 14 -41.68 -3.60 63.70
N ALA A 15 -42.73 -3.20 62.99
CA ALA A 15 -43.36 -3.94 61.89
C ALA A 15 -42.47 -3.96 60.63
N LEU A 16 -41.77 -2.86 60.32
CA LEU A 16 -40.78 -2.78 59.24
C LEU A 16 -39.52 -3.60 59.59
N ARG A 17 -39.06 -3.58 60.84
CA ARG A 17 -37.98 -4.46 61.34
C ARG A 17 -38.40 -5.92 61.36
N LYS A 18 -39.64 -6.26 61.75
CA LYS A 18 -40.20 -7.63 61.69
C LYS A 18 -40.38 -8.12 60.24
N THR A 19 -40.81 -7.27 59.31
CA THR A 19 -40.93 -7.63 57.87
C THR A 19 -39.58 -7.69 57.16
N LEU A 20 -38.56 -7.00 57.65
CA LEU A 20 -37.16 -7.15 57.22
C LEU A 20 -36.49 -8.40 57.81
N GLN A 21 -36.89 -8.86 59.01
CA GLN A 21 -36.31 -10.01 59.71
C GLN A 21 -36.80 -11.40 59.27
N LYS A 22 -37.76 -11.54 58.34
CA LYS A 22 -38.15 -12.86 57.81
C LYS A 22 -38.25 -12.94 56.28
N LYS A 23 -37.46 -12.17 55.53
CA LYS A 23 -37.26 -12.46 54.10
C LYS A 23 -36.25 -13.59 53.96
N THR A 24 -36.70 -14.75 53.49
CA THR A 24 -35.80 -15.89 53.23
C THR A 24 -34.68 -15.45 52.29
N TRP A 25 -33.49 -16.05 52.42
CA TRP A 25 -32.33 -15.75 51.55
C TRP A 25 -32.70 -15.74 50.06
N LYS A 26 -33.64 -16.61 49.64
CA LYS A 26 -34.16 -16.67 48.26
C LYS A 26 -34.91 -15.39 47.85
N GLU A 27 -35.62 -14.74 48.75
CA GLU A 27 -36.34 -13.49 48.48
C GLU A 27 -35.40 -12.29 48.34
N GLN A 28 -34.34 -12.24 49.16
CA GLN A 28 -33.29 -11.21 49.05
C GLN A 28 -32.50 -11.32 47.74
N GLN A 29 -32.54 -12.47 47.05
CA GLN A 29 -31.91 -12.69 45.75
C GLN A 29 -32.82 -12.39 44.55
N LYS A 30 -34.07 -11.92 44.74
CA LYS A 30 -34.95 -11.53 43.63
C LYS A 30 -34.35 -10.34 42.87
N VAL A 31 -34.11 -10.51 41.57
CA VAL A 31 -33.39 -9.53 40.72
C VAL A 31 -34.23 -8.29 40.42
N THR A 32 -35.54 -8.43 40.21
CA THR A 32 -36.40 -7.34 39.73
C THR A 32 -36.56 -6.21 40.76
N PRO A 33 -36.85 -6.47 42.05
CA PRO A 33 -36.94 -5.41 43.07
C PRO A 33 -35.61 -4.64 43.24
N ARG A 34 -34.48 -5.35 43.27
CA ARG A 34 -33.14 -4.78 43.43
C ARG A 34 -32.71 -3.92 42.23
N VAL A 35 -33.21 -4.24 41.03
CA VAL A 35 -33.02 -3.40 39.85
C VAL A 35 -33.87 -2.13 39.94
N LYS A 36 -35.11 -2.19 40.44
CA LYS A 36 -35.94 -1.00 40.66
C LYS A 36 -35.28 -0.06 41.68
N GLU A 37 -34.84 -0.60 42.82
CA GLU A 37 -34.11 0.15 43.86
C GLU A 37 -32.79 0.75 43.34
N GLY A 38 -32.03 -0.02 42.56
CA GLY A 38 -30.80 0.49 41.95
C GLY A 38 -31.03 1.59 40.91
N ILE A 39 -32.20 1.64 40.28
CA ILE A 39 -32.57 2.74 39.38
C ILE A 39 -33.00 3.97 40.18
N SER A 40 -33.86 3.80 41.20
CA SER A 40 -34.33 4.92 42.02
C SER A 40 -33.18 5.60 42.77
N LYS A 41 -32.20 4.85 43.28
CA LYS A 41 -30.98 5.43 43.90
C LYS A 41 -30.13 6.28 42.94
N ASN A 42 -30.20 6.01 41.64
CA ASN A 42 -29.45 6.76 40.62
C ASN A 42 -30.34 7.77 39.86
N ALA A 43 -31.61 7.91 40.23
CA ALA A 43 -32.54 8.82 39.55
C ALA A 43 -32.24 10.30 39.82
N PHE A 44 -31.61 10.60 40.97
CA PHE A 44 -31.23 11.96 41.39
C PHE A 44 -29.87 12.42 40.85
N LEU A 45 -29.11 11.53 40.17
CA LEU A 45 -27.81 11.86 39.58
C LEU A 45 -27.97 12.33 38.13
N LYS A 46 -27.10 13.25 37.68
CA LYS A 46 -27.04 13.63 36.26
C LYS A 46 -26.81 12.38 35.38
N PRO A 47 -27.39 12.27 34.17
CA PRO A 47 -27.39 11.02 33.40
C PRO A 47 -25.99 10.42 33.11
N ARG A 48 -25.00 11.27 32.85
CA ARG A 48 -23.59 10.88 32.64
C ARG A 48 -22.95 10.34 33.92
N GLU A 49 -23.26 10.97 35.05
CA GLU A 49 -22.78 10.59 36.37
C GLU A 49 -23.41 9.28 36.85
N ALA A 50 -24.73 9.14 36.72
CA ALA A 50 -25.46 7.89 36.95
C ALA A 50 -24.87 6.72 36.14
N THR A 51 -24.51 6.97 34.88
CA THR A 51 -23.85 5.99 34.01
C THR A 51 -22.44 5.63 34.49
N LYS A 52 -21.62 6.61 34.90
CA LYS A 52 -20.26 6.40 35.40
C LYS A 52 -20.27 5.59 36.71
N THR A 53 -21.14 5.97 37.64
CA THR A 53 -21.31 5.32 38.95
C THR A 53 -21.79 3.88 38.79
N THR A 54 -22.83 3.64 37.98
CA THR A 54 -23.33 2.28 37.74
C THR A 54 -22.35 1.41 36.96
N LYS A 55 -21.49 1.99 36.10
CA LYS A 55 -20.39 1.27 35.42
C LYS A 55 -19.36 0.78 36.43
N LYS A 56 -18.97 1.62 37.41
CA LYS A 56 -18.05 1.26 38.49
C LYS A 56 -18.63 0.12 39.35
N SER A 57 -19.89 0.24 39.77
CA SER A 57 -20.60 -0.79 40.54
C SER A 57 -20.70 -2.12 39.79
N TYR A 58 -20.97 -2.10 38.48
CA TYR A 58 -20.97 -3.32 37.67
C TYR A 58 -19.56 -3.96 37.53
N LYS A 59 -18.50 -3.15 37.40
CA LYS A 59 -17.11 -3.66 37.34
C LYS A 59 -16.73 -4.35 38.65
N ILE A 60 -17.07 -3.76 39.80
CA ILE A 60 -16.84 -4.34 41.13
C ILE A 60 -17.62 -5.65 41.29
N ALA A 61 -18.92 -5.67 40.96
CA ALA A 61 -19.75 -6.88 41.04
C ALA A 61 -19.26 -8.00 40.10
N LYS A 62 -18.76 -7.64 38.90
CA LYS A 62 -18.17 -8.59 37.94
C LYS A 62 -16.90 -9.25 38.51
N ASN A 63 -16.05 -8.48 39.19
CA ASN A 63 -14.83 -8.99 39.81
C ASN A 63 -15.15 -9.88 41.03
N LYS A 64 -16.06 -9.45 41.91
CA LYS A 64 -16.55 -10.27 43.04
C LYS A 64 -17.14 -11.60 42.56
N TYR A 65 -17.91 -11.59 41.47
CA TYR A 65 -18.43 -12.82 40.85
C TYR A 65 -17.32 -13.75 40.33
N LYS A 66 -16.28 -13.21 39.70
CA LYS A 66 -15.15 -14.03 39.22
C LYS A 66 -14.43 -14.71 40.39
N LEU A 67 -14.17 -13.96 41.47
CA LEU A 67 -13.52 -14.49 42.67
C LEU A 67 -14.37 -15.56 43.37
N ALA A 68 -15.66 -15.28 43.59
CA ALA A 68 -16.58 -16.23 44.23
C ALA A 68 -16.76 -17.50 43.38
N LYS A 69 -16.78 -17.39 42.04
CA LYS A 69 -16.81 -18.55 41.13
C LYS A 69 -15.55 -19.40 41.23
N ARG A 70 -14.36 -18.78 41.37
CA ARG A 70 -13.10 -19.52 41.56
C ARG A 70 -13.11 -20.27 42.89
N LYS A 71 -13.43 -19.58 43.99
CA LYS A 71 -13.54 -20.20 45.33
C LYS A 71 -14.55 -21.36 45.36
N TYR A 72 -15.74 -21.17 44.77
CA TYR A 72 -16.74 -22.24 44.67
C TYR A 72 -16.26 -23.45 43.86
N LYS A 73 -15.53 -23.23 42.74
CA LYS A 73 -14.99 -24.35 41.94
C LYS A 73 -13.98 -25.19 42.73
N VAL A 74 -13.11 -24.55 43.51
CA VAL A 74 -12.12 -25.24 44.35
C VAL A 74 -12.83 -26.06 45.43
N GLU A 75 -13.76 -25.45 46.17
CA GLU A 75 -14.52 -26.16 47.21
C GLU A 75 -15.48 -27.23 46.63
N GLN A 76 -15.93 -27.06 45.38
CA GLN A 76 -16.69 -28.09 44.67
C GLN A 76 -15.82 -29.28 44.26
N GLN A 77 -14.55 -29.07 43.92
CA GLN A 77 -13.62 -30.16 43.65
C GLN A 77 -13.28 -30.93 44.93
N LYS A 78 -13.05 -30.23 46.05
CA LYS A 78 -12.85 -30.85 47.37
C LYS A 78 -14.07 -31.68 47.79
N TYR A 79 -15.27 -31.10 47.72
CA TYR A 79 -16.51 -31.83 48.01
C TYR A 79 -16.69 -33.07 47.13
N LYS A 80 -16.40 -32.96 45.83
CA LYS A 80 -16.45 -34.11 44.91
C LYS A 80 -15.45 -35.20 45.27
N ARG A 81 -14.26 -34.86 45.78
CA ARG A 81 -13.26 -35.83 46.25
C ARG A 81 -13.73 -36.53 47.53
N ASN A 82 -14.27 -35.80 48.50
CA ASN A 82 -14.76 -36.38 49.77
C ASN A 82 -16.01 -37.27 49.58
N LEU A 83 -16.80 -37.03 48.52
CA LEU A 83 -17.90 -37.91 48.10
C LEU A 83 -17.43 -39.32 47.70
N PHE A 84 -16.17 -39.48 47.29
CA PHE A 84 -15.58 -40.79 46.97
C PHE A 84 -14.99 -41.51 48.21
N SER A 85 -14.82 -40.82 49.34
CA SER A 85 -14.22 -41.36 50.57
C SER A 85 -15.25 -41.67 51.67
N ASN A 86 -16.49 -42.02 51.30
CA ASN A 86 -17.63 -42.32 52.19
C ASN A 86 -18.12 -41.20 53.13
N GLU A 87 -17.59 -39.98 53.06
CA GLU A 87 -18.17 -38.80 53.72
C GLU A 87 -19.26 -38.16 52.84
N LYS A 88 -20.53 -38.48 53.11
CA LYS A 88 -21.66 -38.07 52.25
C LYS A 88 -22.17 -36.62 52.46
N LYS A 89 -21.59 -35.83 53.36
CA LYS A 89 -22.10 -34.47 53.71
C LYS A 89 -21.25 -33.36 53.11
N ALA A 90 -21.89 -32.32 52.57
CA ALA A 90 -21.19 -31.14 52.04
C ALA A 90 -20.53 -30.36 53.19
N THR A 91 -19.23 -30.10 53.09
CA THR A 91 -18.51 -29.29 54.08
C THR A 91 -19.12 -27.89 54.19
N VAL A 92 -19.11 -27.32 55.41
CA VAL A 92 -19.62 -25.96 55.68
C VAL A 92 -19.00 -24.94 54.70
N ASN A 93 -17.70 -25.09 54.40
CA ASN A 93 -16.98 -24.28 53.41
C ASN A 93 -17.55 -24.39 51.99
N HIS A 94 -17.96 -25.58 51.56
CA HIS A 94 -18.61 -25.78 50.26
C HIS A 94 -19.95 -25.06 50.19
N ILE A 95 -20.77 -25.16 51.24
CA ILE A 95 -22.09 -24.53 51.32
C ILE A 95 -21.95 -23.00 51.31
N ILE A 96 -21.01 -22.45 52.09
CA ILE A 96 -20.71 -21.01 52.13
C ILE A 96 -20.19 -20.53 50.78
N ALA A 97 -19.26 -21.25 50.14
CA ALA A 97 -18.73 -20.89 48.83
C ALA A 97 -19.82 -20.90 47.74
N LYS A 98 -20.74 -21.87 47.79
CA LYS A 98 -21.91 -21.95 46.90
C LYS A 98 -22.86 -20.77 47.11
N LYS A 99 -23.16 -20.42 48.36
CA LYS A 99 -23.98 -19.26 48.72
C LYS A 99 -23.36 -17.96 48.20
N ASN A 100 -22.09 -17.71 48.49
CA ASN A 100 -21.35 -16.53 48.03
C ASN A 100 -21.29 -16.42 46.50
N PHE A 101 -21.14 -17.55 45.81
CA PHE A 101 -21.20 -17.59 44.34
C PHE A 101 -22.58 -17.18 43.79
N LEU A 102 -23.66 -17.69 44.40
CA LEU A 102 -25.02 -17.38 43.97
C LEU A 102 -25.36 -15.90 44.23
N GLU A 103 -24.97 -15.36 45.37
CA GLU A 103 -25.14 -13.94 45.71
C GLU A 103 -24.38 -13.04 44.74
N ALA A 104 -23.09 -13.31 44.49
CA ALA A 104 -22.28 -12.53 43.56
C ALA A 104 -22.80 -12.64 42.10
N LYS A 105 -23.40 -13.77 41.73
CA LYS A 105 -24.04 -13.97 40.42
C LYS A 105 -25.28 -13.09 40.27
N THR A 106 -26.11 -13.03 41.30
CA THR A 106 -27.29 -12.16 41.36
C THR A 106 -26.89 -10.70 41.33
N GLU A 107 -25.90 -10.30 42.15
CA GLU A 107 -25.38 -8.92 42.22
C GLU A 107 -24.87 -8.43 40.86
N LYS A 108 -24.07 -9.24 40.18
CA LYS A 108 -23.61 -8.97 38.82
C LYS A 108 -24.79 -8.77 37.85
N LYS A 109 -25.87 -9.54 38.00
CA LYS A 109 -27.05 -9.47 37.13
C LYS A 109 -27.88 -8.20 37.39
N VAL A 110 -28.03 -7.81 38.66
CA VAL A 110 -28.70 -6.58 39.09
C VAL A 110 -27.93 -5.36 38.59
N THR A 111 -26.66 -5.23 38.96
CA THR A 111 -25.80 -4.09 38.55
C THR A 111 -25.68 -3.95 37.03
N LYS A 112 -25.62 -5.07 36.28
CA LYS A 112 -25.66 -5.05 34.80
C LYS A 112 -26.96 -4.46 34.25
N LYS A 113 -28.11 -4.81 34.83
CA LYS A 113 -29.42 -4.32 34.40
C LYS A 113 -29.60 -2.84 34.74
N VAL A 114 -29.17 -2.42 35.93
CA VAL A 114 -29.18 -1.02 36.36
C VAL A 114 -28.27 -0.17 35.45
N HIS A 115 -27.04 -0.63 35.17
CA HIS A 115 -26.12 0.06 34.26
C HIS A 115 -26.67 0.17 32.83
N ARG A 116 -27.35 -0.87 32.33
CA ARG A 116 -27.97 -0.82 30.99
C ARG A 116 -29.10 0.20 30.90
N LYS A 117 -29.92 0.32 31.95
CA LYS A 117 -31.03 1.26 31.99
C LYS A 117 -30.57 2.71 32.17
N THR A 118 -29.59 2.95 33.04
CA THR A 118 -28.97 4.29 33.17
C THR A 118 -28.20 4.69 31.91
N LYS A 119 -27.46 3.76 31.28
CA LYS A 119 -26.84 3.98 29.95
C LYS A 119 -27.85 4.34 28.86
N ALA A 120 -29.05 3.77 28.89
CA ALA A 120 -30.10 4.07 27.91
C ALA A 120 -30.79 5.42 28.14
N ALA A 121 -30.75 5.93 29.38
CA ALA A 121 -31.28 7.24 29.75
C ALA A 121 -30.25 8.38 29.62
N ASP A 122 -28.99 8.05 29.28
CA ASP A 122 -27.90 9.01 29.11
C ASP A 122 -27.95 9.68 27.73
N THR A 123 -28.64 10.82 27.68
CA THR A 123 -28.82 11.66 26.47
C THR A 123 -27.55 12.39 26.03
N SER A 124 -26.51 12.45 26.88
CA SER A 124 -25.23 13.12 26.60
C SER A 124 -24.24 12.28 25.78
N ARG A 125 -24.61 11.03 25.44
CA ARG A 125 -23.78 10.17 24.59
C ARG A 125 -23.95 10.51 23.11
N VAL A 126 -22.83 10.65 22.42
CA VAL A 126 -22.71 10.83 20.96
C VAL A 126 -23.59 9.82 20.18
N SER A 127 -23.63 8.55 20.61
CA SER A 127 -24.49 7.51 19.98
C SER A 127 -26.01 7.79 20.04
N TYR A 128 -26.45 8.63 20.96
CA TYR A 128 -27.85 9.06 21.13
C TYR A 128 -28.11 10.39 20.42
N GLN A 129 -27.15 11.30 20.40
CA GLN A 129 -27.16 12.53 19.57
C GLN A 129 -27.25 12.19 18.08
N LEU A 130 -26.41 11.25 17.60
CA LEU A 130 -26.45 10.72 16.23
C LEU A 130 -27.80 10.07 15.87
N LYS A 131 -28.46 9.42 16.83
CA LYS A 131 -29.81 8.86 16.61
C LYS A 131 -30.88 9.94 16.54
N ARG A 132 -30.70 11.07 17.24
CA ARG A 132 -31.62 12.20 17.19
C ARG A 132 -31.45 12.96 15.87
N GLU A 133 -30.20 13.23 15.48
CA GLU A 133 -29.84 13.85 14.21
C GLU A 133 -30.24 12.99 13.00
N ALA A 134 -30.03 11.67 13.04
CA ALA A 134 -30.50 10.77 11.98
C ALA A 134 -32.04 10.76 11.87
N LYS A 135 -32.76 10.87 12.99
CA LYS A 135 -34.23 10.94 12.99
C LYS A 135 -34.74 12.29 12.51
N GLN A 136 -33.99 13.36 12.73
CA GLN A 136 -34.30 14.73 12.31
C GLN A 136 -33.96 14.96 10.83
N SER A 137 -32.82 14.44 10.36
CA SER A 137 -32.43 14.34 8.95
C SER A 137 -33.43 13.52 8.13
N MET A 138 -33.97 12.43 8.70
CA MET A 138 -35.02 11.64 8.06
C MET A 138 -36.36 12.38 8.00
N LYS A 139 -36.68 13.23 8.97
CA LYS A 139 -37.89 14.07 8.94
C LYS A 139 -37.77 15.20 7.91
N ASN A 140 -36.58 15.81 7.81
CA ASN A 140 -36.30 16.88 6.84
C ASN A 140 -36.21 16.35 5.40
N LYS A 141 -35.64 15.14 5.20
CA LYS A 141 -35.67 14.43 3.91
C LYS A 141 -37.06 14.01 3.46
N VAL A 142 -37.98 13.75 4.39
CA VAL A 142 -39.38 13.42 4.07
C VAL A 142 -40.16 14.67 3.66
N VAL A 143 -39.97 15.81 4.34
CA VAL A 143 -40.66 17.06 3.96
C VAL A 143 -40.10 17.66 2.66
N GLY A 144 -38.78 17.58 2.44
CA GLY A 144 -38.16 18.04 1.18
C GLY A 144 -38.59 17.22 -0.04
N LYS A 145 -38.69 15.89 0.09
CA LYS A 145 -39.13 15.01 -1.00
C LYS A 145 -40.64 14.97 -1.24
N VAL A 146 -41.45 15.46 -0.30
CA VAL A 146 -42.91 15.58 -0.51
C VAL A 146 -43.23 16.79 -1.39
N ASN A 147 -42.41 17.85 -1.37
CA ASN A 147 -42.61 19.01 -2.25
C ASN A 147 -42.05 18.80 -3.66
N GLU A 148 -41.02 17.98 -3.83
CA GLU A 148 -40.51 17.55 -5.15
C GLU A 148 -41.39 16.49 -5.83
N ALA A 149 -42.21 15.75 -5.08
CA ALA A 149 -43.09 14.69 -5.60
C ALA A 149 -44.50 15.20 -5.97
N LEU A 150 -44.73 16.51 -6.00
CA LEU A 150 -46.00 17.13 -6.42
C LEU A 150 -45.93 17.76 -7.82
N ARG A 151 -44.86 17.52 -8.58
CA ARG A 151 -44.76 17.90 -9.99
C ARG A 151 -44.24 16.69 -10.75
N GLU A 152 -45.09 16.21 -11.66
CA GLU A 152 -44.89 15.11 -12.61
C GLU A 152 -45.40 13.74 -12.14
N ASP A 153 -46.46 13.32 -12.82
CA ASP A 153 -47.26 12.12 -12.65
C ASP A 153 -46.57 10.90 -13.30
N ASP A 154 -47.00 9.70 -12.88
CA ASP A 154 -46.62 8.37 -13.39
C ASP A 154 -45.25 7.76 -13.02
N THR A 155 -45.08 7.37 -11.75
CA THR A 155 -44.32 6.15 -11.37
C THR A 155 -44.78 5.56 -10.01
N LEU A 156 -46.09 5.37 -9.83
CA LEU A 156 -46.65 4.85 -8.57
C LEU A 156 -46.35 3.35 -8.28
N LYS A 157 -45.66 2.65 -9.21
CA LYS A 157 -45.35 1.22 -9.10
C LYS A 157 -44.01 0.93 -8.41
N GLU A 158 -43.08 1.88 -8.35
CA GLU A 158 -41.72 1.65 -7.84
C GLU A 158 -41.58 1.98 -6.34
N GLY A 159 -42.27 3.03 -5.86
CA GLY A 159 -42.30 3.42 -4.44
C GLY A 159 -43.00 2.39 -3.53
N VAL A 160 -44.09 1.78 -4.01
CA VAL A 160 -44.84 0.74 -3.26
C VAL A 160 -44.04 -0.57 -3.19
N ASN A 161 -43.20 -0.86 -4.19
CA ASN A 161 -42.36 -2.06 -4.23
C ASN A 161 -41.16 -1.97 -3.26
N LEU A 162 -40.59 -0.77 -3.10
CA LEU A 162 -39.52 -0.49 -2.14
C LEU A 162 -40.03 -0.48 -0.69
N TYR A 163 -41.20 0.09 -0.43
CA TYR A 163 -41.82 0.10 0.90
C TYR A 163 -42.21 -1.32 1.36
N SER A 164 -42.80 -2.12 0.46
CA SER A 164 -43.18 -3.51 0.75
C SER A 164 -41.96 -4.44 0.91
N LYS A 165 -40.86 -4.24 0.17
CA LYS A 165 -39.57 -4.97 0.37
C LYS A 165 -38.91 -4.62 1.70
N ALA A 166 -38.87 -3.35 2.09
CA ALA A 166 -38.29 -2.92 3.37
C ALA A 166 -39.10 -3.43 4.57
N GLN A 167 -40.44 -3.46 4.48
CA GLN A 167 -41.30 -4.06 5.50
C GLN A 167 -41.14 -5.59 5.57
N ARG A 168 -41.01 -6.30 4.44
CA ARG A 168 -40.73 -7.75 4.41
C ARG A 168 -39.35 -8.09 4.99
N TYR A 169 -38.33 -7.29 4.70
CA TYR A 169 -36.98 -7.47 5.28
C TYR A 169 -36.98 -7.28 6.80
N LYS A 170 -37.69 -6.26 7.31
CA LYS A 170 -37.84 -6.00 8.74
C LYS A 170 -38.67 -7.08 9.46
N GLN A 171 -39.67 -7.65 8.80
CA GLN A 171 -40.43 -8.82 9.31
C GLN A 171 -39.58 -10.11 9.28
N ASN A 172 -38.79 -10.35 8.23
CA ASN A 172 -37.92 -11.52 8.08
C ASN A 172 -36.74 -11.48 9.06
N MET A 173 -36.16 -10.32 9.33
CA MET A 173 -35.15 -10.13 10.38
C MET A 173 -35.72 -10.38 11.79
N ARG A 174 -36.96 -9.98 12.06
CA ARG A 174 -37.64 -10.27 13.33
C ARG A 174 -38.03 -11.74 13.48
N ARG A 175 -38.41 -12.42 12.39
CA ARG A 175 -38.67 -13.88 12.36
C ARG A 175 -37.37 -14.68 12.52
N GLY A 176 -36.30 -14.34 11.80
CA GLY A 176 -34.97 -14.97 11.92
C GLY A 176 -34.35 -14.84 13.31
N TYR A 177 -34.51 -13.68 13.97
CA TYR A 177 -34.03 -13.45 15.33
C TYR A 177 -34.83 -14.20 16.41
N LYS A 178 -36.13 -14.46 16.20
CA LYS A 178 -36.95 -15.31 17.11
C LYS A 178 -36.70 -16.82 16.90
N VAL A 179 -36.40 -17.25 15.67
CA VAL A 179 -36.16 -18.67 15.33
C VAL A 179 -34.78 -19.13 15.78
N SER A 180 -33.70 -18.34 15.62
CA SER A 180 -32.35 -18.76 16.04
C SER A 180 -32.22 -19.00 17.55
N LYS A 181 -33.02 -18.28 18.35
CA LYS A 181 -33.05 -18.41 19.81
C LYS A 181 -33.73 -19.70 20.30
N ASN A 182 -34.57 -20.32 19.46
CA ASN A 182 -35.31 -21.55 19.79
C ASN A 182 -34.72 -22.81 19.12
N VAL A 183 -34.04 -22.68 17.97
CA VAL A 183 -33.43 -23.84 17.27
C VAL A 183 -32.33 -24.51 18.10
N GLY A 184 -31.50 -23.74 18.83
CA GLY A 184 -30.47 -24.31 19.71
C GLY A 184 -31.01 -25.02 20.96
N LYS A 185 -32.31 -24.90 21.28
CA LYS A 185 -32.94 -25.58 22.42
C LYS A 185 -33.81 -26.76 22.03
N VAL A 186 -34.26 -26.83 20.77
CA VAL A 186 -35.09 -27.95 20.27
C VAL A 186 -34.22 -29.11 19.79
N SER A 187 -33.04 -28.84 19.22
CA SER A 187 -32.14 -29.88 18.69
C SER A 187 -31.51 -30.80 19.73
N LEU A 188 -31.49 -30.40 21.00
CA LEU A 188 -31.01 -31.24 22.12
C LEU A 188 -32.12 -32.04 22.82
N LYS A 189 -33.40 -31.85 22.46
CA LYS A 189 -34.53 -32.42 23.22
C LYS A 189 -35.53 -33.28 22.45
N VAL A 190 -35.36 -33.51 21.16
CA VAL A 190 -36.24 -34.41 20.40
C VAL A 190 -35.44 -35.58 19.85
N GLY A 191 -35.14 -36.54 20.73
CA GLY A 191 -34.73 -37.87 20.33
C GLY A 191 -35.97 -38.71 20.02
N LYS A 192 -35.92 -39.41 18.87
CA LYS A 192 -36.75 -40.57 18.46
C LYS A 192 -38.04 -40.37 17.62
N GLY A 193 -38.48 -39.17 17.25
CA GLY A 193 -39.82 -39.01 16.63
C GLY A 193 -39.94 -38.82 15.11
N THR A 194 -39.15 -37.96 14.47
CA THR A 194 -39.54 -37.40 13.16
C THR A 194 -38.36 -37.15 12.24
N TYR A 195 -37.70 -38.22 11.81
CA TYR A 195 -36.48 -38.19 10.98
C TYR A 195 -36.73 -37.70 9.53
N GLY A 196 -37.99 -37.48 9.12
CA GLY A 196 -38.35 -37.03 7.76
C GLY A 196 -38.54 -35.52 7.56
N LEU A 197 -38.87 -34.76 8.62
CA LEU A 197 -39.33 -33.37 8.48
C LEU A 197 -38.20 -32.34 8.61
N GLY A 198 -37.13 -32.64 9.34
CA GLY A 198 -36.02 -31.70 9.59
C GLY A 198 -35.20 -31.39 8.32
N ASN A 199 -34.82 -32.41 7.56
CA ASN A 199 -34.01 -32.22 6.35
C ASN A 199 -34.82 -31.61 5.20
N ARG A 200 -36.11 -31.94 5.09
CA ARG A 200 -36.99 -31.36 4.07
C ARG A 200 -37.26 -29.87 4.36
N SER A 201 -37.45 -29.51 5.63
CA SER A 201 -37.56 -28.11 6.08
C SER A 201 -36.28 -27.30 5.84
N TYR A 202 -35.11 -27.92 6.01
CA TYR A 202 -33.82 -27.26 5.77
C TYR A 202 -33.58 -26.94 4.28
N ASN A 203 -33.97 -27.84 3.38
CA ASN A 203 -33.88 -27.63 1.93
C ASN A 203 -34.92 -26.62 1.41
N TYR A 204 -36.13 -26.61 1.99
CA TYR A 204 -37.17 -25.61 1.68
C TYR A 204 -36.73 -24.19 2.04
N ILE A 205 -36.09 -23.99 3.19
CA ILE A 205 -35.60 -22.67 3.64
C ILE A 205 -34.44 -22.13 2.77
N ARG A 206 -33.73 -23.01 2.04
CA ARG A 206 -32.68 -22.62 1.08
C ARG A 206 -33.15 -22.64 -0.38
N GLY A 207 -34.46 -22.77 -0.62
CA GLY A 207 -35.04 -22.69 -1.97
C GLY A 207 -34.86 -23.93 -2.85
N ARG A 208 -34.48 -25.10 -2.30
CA ARG A 208 -34.22 -26.34 -3.07
C ARG A 208 -35.37 -27.36 -3.03
N GLY A 209 -36.55 -26.97 -2.55
CA GLY A 209 -37.73 -27.84 -2.46
C GLY A 209 -37.64 -28.92 -1.36
N PHE A 210 -38.73 -29.67 -1.18
CA PHE A 210 -38.94 -30.61 -0.07
C PHE A 210 -38.33 -32.00 -0.32
N GLN A 211 -37.08 -32.07 -0.83
CA GLN A 211 -36.42 -33.35 -1.20
C GLN A 211 -35.41 -33.87 -0.16
N ARG A 212 -35.17 -35.19 -0.16
CA ARG A 212 -34.35 -35.93 0.83
C ARG A 212 -32.86 -35.89 0.44
N THR A 213 -31.96 -35.70 1.41
CA THR A 213 -30.51 -35.54 1.20
C THR A 213 -29.79 -36.91 1.08
N PRO A 214 -28.79 -37.07 0.19
CA PRO A 214 -27.93 -38.26 0.12
C PRO A 214 -27.14 -38.52 1.41
N GLU A 215 -26.81 -39.79 1.69
CA GLU A 215 -26.38 -40.28 3.01
C GLU A 215 -24.97 -39.83 3.46
N ASP A 216 -24.09 -39.52 2.50
CA ASP A 216 -22.71 -39.08 2.67
C ASP A 216 -22.58 -37.61 3.14
N GLN A 217 -23.58 -36.78 2.85
CA GLN A 217 -23.62 -35.35 3.23
C GLN A 217 -24.40 -35.10 4.53
N THR A 218 -24.70 -36.15 5.28
CA THR A 218 -25.42 -36.04 6.55
C THR A 218 -24.55 -35.41 7.64
N ILE A 219 -25.14 -34.48 8.39
CA ILE A 219 -24.51 -33.68 9.47
C ILE A 219 -23.73 -34.56 10.47
N ARG A 220 -24.16 -35.80 10.68
CA ARG A 220 -23.54 -36.76 11.60
C ARG A 220 -22.15 -37.23 11.13
N LYS A 221 -21.97 -37.57 9.84
CA LYS A 221 -20.68 -38.05 9.30
C LYS A 221 -19.64 -36.91 9.19
N THR A 222 -20.07 -35.71 8.83
CA THR A 222 -19.18 -34.53 8.74
C THR A 222 -18.66 -34.09 10.11
N LEU A 223 -19.49 -34.22 11.17
CA LEU A 223 -19.10 -33.91 12.53
C LEU A 223 -18.12 -34.96 13.10
N MET A 224 -18.34 -36.24 12.80
CA MET A 224 -17.46 -37.34 13.22
C MET A 224 -16.06 -37.26 12.56
N LYS A 225 -15.96 -36.84 11.29
CA LYS A 225 -14.68 -36.61 10.59
C LYS A 225 -13.87 -35.49 11.25
N LYS A 226 -14.52 -34.39 11.68
CA LYS A 226 -13.86 -33.27 12.38
C LYS A 226 -13.39 -33.63 13.79
N LEU A 227 -14.14 -34.47 14.51
CA LEU A 227 -13.78 -34.93 15.86
C LEU A 227 -12.58 -35.87 15.87
N ARG A 228 -12.43 -36.74 14.85
CA ARG A 228 -11.28 -37.66 14.71
C ARG A 228 -9.96 -36.90 14.51
N ASN A 229 -9.98 -35.86 13.67
CA ASN A 229 -8.78 -35.05 13.36
C ASN A 229 -8.35 -34.17 14.55
N SER A 230 -9.28 -33.77 15.42
CA SER A 230 -8.97 -33.02 16.65
C SER A 230 -8.25 -33.89 17.69
N ARG A 231 -8.66 -35.16 17.84
CA ARG A 231 -8.04 -36.09 18.79
C ARG A 231 -6.59 -36.46 18.44
N GLN A 232 -6.25 -36.59 17.15
CA GLN A 232 -4.87 -36.85 16.71
C GLN A 232 -3.93 -35.68 17.02
N ARG A 233 -4.42 -34.43 16.92
CA ARG A 233 -3.63 -33.21 17.25
C ARG A 233 -3.30 -33.08 18.73
N PHE A 234 -4.17 -33.57 19.62
CA PHE A 234 -3.92 -33.57 21.06
C PHE A 234 -2.91 -34.64 21.52
N LYS A 235 -2.73 -35.73 20.76
CA LYS A 235 -1.75 -36.79 21.07
C LYS A 235 -0.32 -36.29 20.79
N MET A 236 -0.13 -35.62 19.65
CA MET A 236 1.13 -34.97 19.24
C MET A 236 1.58 -33.86 20.22
N ALA A 237 0.63 -33.09 20.76
CA ALA A 237 0.91 -32.03 21.74
C ALA A 237 1.39 -32.56 23.12
N ARG A 238 1.16 -33.84 23.42
CA ARG A 238 1.56 -34.47 24.68
C ARG A 238 2.98 -35.02 24.62
N GLU A 239 3.42 -35.48 23.45
CA GLU A 239 4.78 -35.97 23.21
C GLU A 239 5.79 -34.82 23.18
N ALA A 240 5.42 -33.65 22.64
CA ALA A 240 6.23 -32.42 22.68
C ALA A 240 6.54 -31.90 24.11
N LYS A 241 5.72 -32.28 25.11
CA LYS A 241 5.89 -31.84 26.50
C LYS A 241 6.94 -32.63 27.28
N LYS A 242 7.39 -33.78 26.76
CA LYS A 242 8.46 -34.59 27.40
C LYS A 242 9.87 -34.09 27.09
N ALA A 243 10.04 -33.23 26.08
CA ALA A 243 11.33 -32.68 25.66
C ALA A 243 11.78 -31.43 26.46
N GLU A 244 11.08 -31.08 27.54
CA GLU A 244 11.21 -29.81 28.29
C GLU A 244 12.30 -29.84 29.40
N GLN A 245 13.13 -30.89 29.51
CA GLN A 245 14.11 -31.06 30.61
C GLN A 245 15.48 -30.37 30.41
N GLY A 246 15.72 -29.66 29.30
CA GLY A 246 17.03 -29.06 28.97
C GLY A 246 17.29 -27.62 29.47
N LEU A 247 16.50 -27.08 30.40
CA LEU A 247 16.48 -25.64 30.75
C LEU A 247 17.33 -25.27 32.00
N GLY A 248 18.52 -25.86 32.15
CA GLY A 248 19.48 -25.45 33.20
C GLY A 248 20.26 -24.18 32.86
N LEU A 249 20.45 -23.87 31.58
CA LEU A 249 21.36 -22.83 31.08
C LEU A 249 20.76 -21.42 31.00
N ILE A 250 19.42 -21.29 31.02
CA ILE A 250 18.75 -19.98 30.93
C ILE A 250 18.76 -19.25 32.29
N ARG A 251 18.94 -19.99 33.40
CA ARG A 251 18.92 -19.42 34.75
C ARG A 251 20.21 -18.70 35.13
N SER A 252 21.35 -19.06 34.53
CA SER A 252 22.64 -18.38 34.78
C SER A 252 22.76 -17.03 34.06
N ILE A 253 21.98 -16.81 32.99
CA ILE A 253 21.95 -15.56 32.23
C ILE A 253 21.12 -14.48 32.95
N MET A 254 20.11 -14.87 33.74
CA MET A 254 19.30 -13.93 34.53
C MET A 254 20.01 -13.36 35.77
N ASN A 255 21.18 -13.89 36.15
CA ASN A 255 21.94 -13.43 37.31
C ASN A 255 23.13 -12.51 36.98
N GLY A 256 23.19 -11.98 35.75
CA GLY A 256 24.02 -10.80 35.45
C GLY A 256 25.55 -11.00 35.41
N GLN A 257 26.04 -12.23 35.27
CA GLN A 257 27.49 -12.50 35.39
C GLN A 257 28.33 -12.46 34.09
N LYS A 258 27.77 -12.17 32.90
CA LYS A 258 28.58 -11.92 31.66
C LYS A 258 27.94 -10.92 30.70
N THR A 259 28.80 -10.17 30.00
CA THR A 259 28.51 -8.98 29.17
C THR A 259 27.75 -9.27 27.86
N MET A 260 26.89 -8.32 27.47
CA MET A 260 25.97 -8.34 26.31
C MET A 260 26.60 -8.61 24.93
N SER A 261 27.93 -8.53 24.77
CA SER A 261 28.57 -8.61 23.46
C SER A 261 28.77 -10.05 22.92
N GLN A 262 28.55 -11.09 23.73
CA GLN A 262 28.66 -12.49 23.29
C GLN A 262 27.32 -13.17 23.00
N ALA A 263 26.18 -12.50 23.25
CA ALA A 263 24.84 -13.06 23.00
C ALA A 263 24.27 -12.73 21.61
N ALA A 264 24.77 -11.68 20.95
CA ALA A 264 24.31 -11.27 19.62
C ALA A 264 24.72 -12.24 18.49
N THR A 265 25.79 -13.02 18.68
CA THR A 265 26.35 -13.90 17.65
C THR A 265 25.75 -15.31 17.62
N LEU A 266 24.87 -15.67 18.58
CA LEU A 266 24.27 -17.02 18.66
C LEU A 266 22.78 -17.09 18.26
N ILE A 267 22.12 -15.96 17.97
CA ILE A 267 20.70 -15.94 17.57
C ILE A 267 20.50 -16.06 16.04
N ILE A 268 21.59 -16.01 15.25
CA ILE A 268 21.52 -15.92 13.79
C ILE A 268 21.28 -17.27 13.06
N LYS A 269 21.28 -18.43 13.73
CA LYS A 269 21.29 -19.73 13.01
C LYS A 269 20.29 -20.80 13.45
N SER A 270 19.09 -20.47 13.95
CA SER A 270 18.04 -21.49 14.19
C SER A 270 16.68 -21.16 13.58
N PRO A 271 16.21 -21.94 12.58
CA PRO A 271 14.88 -21.80 11.98
C PRO A 271 13.70 -22.02 12.95
N ILE A 272 13.96 -22.66 14.09
CA ILE A 272 12.91 -23.09 15.03
C ILE A 272 12.37 -21.90 15.86
N THR A 273 13.18 -20.86 16.07
CA THR A 273 12.80 -19.66 16.85
C THR A 273 11.69 -18.85 16.16
N TRP A 274 11.71 -18.79 14.82
CA TRP A 274 10.72 -18.08 14.01
C TRP A 274 9.35 -18.79 13.98
N ILE A 275 9.36 -20.12 14.03
CA ILE A 275 8.14 -20.95 14.05
C ILE A 275 7.39 -20.80 15.38
N VAL A 276 8.13 -20.66 16.49
CA VAL A 276 7.55 -20.46 17.84
C VAL A 276 6.94 -19.06 17.98
N LEU A 277 7.58 -18.04 17.40
CA LEU A 277 7.05 -16.66 17.35
C LEU A 277 5.76 -16.56 16.52
N GLY A 278 5.73 -17.18 15.33
CA GLY A 278 4.53 -17.19 14.47
C GLY A 278 3.35 -17.98 15.04
N LEU A 279 3.61 -19.12 15.70
CA LEU A 279 2.55 -19.94 16.31
C LEU A 279 1.94 -19.29 17.56
N PHE A 280 2.68 -18.45 18.29
CA PHE A 280 2.17 -17.77 19.48
C PHE A 280 1.35 -16.51 19.12
N LEU A 281 1.71 -15.81 18.04
CA LEU A 281 0.92 -14.71 17.46
C LEU A 281 -0.52 -15.17 17.12
N ILE A 282 -0.66 -16.38 16.58
CA ILE A 282 -1.97 -16.99 16.28
C ILE A 282 -2.82 -17.21 17.54
N VAL A 283 -2.20 -17.52 18.69
CA VAL A 283 -2.92 -17.75 19.96
C VAL A 283 -3.44 -16.45 20.57
N VAL A 284 -2.71 -15.33 20.39
CA VAL A 284 -3.12 -14.00 20.85
C VAL A 284 -4.28 -13.45 20.02
N ILE A 285 -4.26 -13.67 18.70
CA ILE A 285 -5.34 -13.27 17.77
C ILE A 285 -6.67 -13.96 18.13
N ILE A 286 -6.63 -15.25 18.50
CA ILE A 286 -7.84 -16.01 18.90
C ILE A 286 -8.40 -15.52 20.25
N ALA A 287 -7.56 -14.99 21.16
CA ALA A 287 -8.02 -14.43 22.43
C ALA A 287 -8.70 -13.06 22.28
N GLY A 288 -8.39 -12.30 21.22
CA GLY A 288 -9.03 -11.01 20.87
C GLY A 288 -10.41 -11.14 20.22
N ALA A 289 -10.74 -12.30 19.64
CA ALA A 289 -11.95 -12.55 18.86
C ALA A 289 -13.26 -12.78 19.67
N VAL A 290 -13.34 -12.33 20.93
CA VAL A 290 -14.57 -12.41 21.74
C VAL A 290 -15.14 -11.01 22.00
N GLY A 291 -15.65 -10.37 20.94
CA GLY A 291 -16.37 -9.10 21.07
C GLY A 291 -16.73 -8.45 19.75
N SER A 292 -17.68 -9.01 19.00
CA SER A 292 -18.28 -8.36 17.83
C SER A 292 -19.11 -7.13 18.22
N SER A 293 -18.46 -5.97 18.14
CA SER A 293 -19.05 -4.66 17.88
C SER A 293 -18.07 -3.95 16.95
N GLN A 294 -18.53 -3.56 15.76
CA GLN A 294 -17.75 -2.89 14.71
C GLN A 294 -16.77 -1.88 15.34
N ARG A 295 -15.47 -2.16 15.19
CA ARG A 295 -14.39 -1.26 15.64
C ARG A 295 -14.11 -0.26 14.51
N PRO A 296 -13.81 1.02 14.82
CA PRO A 296 -13.37 1.98 13.82
C PRO A 296 -12.03 1.54 13.18
N ALA A 297 -11.79 1.94 11.94
CA ALA A 297 -10.62 1.54 11.14
C ALA A 297 -9.31 2.13 11.65
N ILE A 298 -9.35 3.36 12.18
CA ILE A 298 -8.23 4.07 12.82
C ILE A 298 -8.62 4.37 14.26
N VAL A 299 -7.76 3.99 15.21
CA VAL A 299 -7.98 4.14 16.66
C VAL A 299 -6.88 5.00 17.31
N GLN A 300 -5.77 5.18 16.61
CA GLN A 300 -4.59 5.92 17.04
C GLN A 300 -4.84 7.45 17.10
N ASP A 301 -4.12 8.13 18.00
CA ASP A 301 -4.09 9.58 18.11
C ASP A 301 -3.57 10.25 16.83
N ASP A 302 -4.10 11.44 16.49
CA ASP A 302 -3.76 12.17 15.27
C ASP A 302 -2.25 12.39 15.09
N PHE A 303 -1.53 12.66 16.20
CA PHE A 303 -0.09 12.92 16.16
C PHE A 303 0.69 11.63 15.97
N GLU A 304 0.35 10.56 16.68
CA GLU A 304 1.05 9.27 16.57
C GLU A 304 0.82 8.61 15.19
N LEU A 305 -0.37 8.80 14.61
CA LEU A 305 -0.66 8.39 13.23
C LEU A 305 0.19 9.18 12.23
N THR A 306 0.29 10.51 12.41
CA THR A 306 1.16 11.37 11.59
C THR A 306 2.63 10.97 11.76
N ASP A 307 3.08 10.68 12.97
CA ASP A 307 4.46 10.27 13.25
C ASP A 307 4.79 8.93 12.55
N SER A 308 3.85 7.97 12.57
CA SER A 308 3.99 6.67 11.90
C SER A 308 4.08 6.83 10.38
N TRP A 309 3.23 7.66 9.78
CA TRP A 309 3.32 8.02 8.36
C TRP A 309 4.64 8.70 8.04
N THR A 310 5.01 9.70 8.84
CA THR A 310 6.24 10.50 8.64
C THR A 310 7.48 9.61 8.72
N TYR A 311 7.52 8.68 9.66
CA TYR A 311 8.60 7.71 9.76
C TYR A 311 8.70 6.83 8.51
N PHE A 312 7.57 6.37 7.97
CA PHE A 312 7.57 5.58 6.75
C PHE A 312 8.07 6.38 5.53
N THR A 313 7.64 7.64 5.38
CA THR A 313 8.17 8.53 4.33
C THR A 313 9.66 8.84 4.50
N LYS A 314 10.17 8.80 5.73
CA LYS A 314 11.59 8.96 6.00
C LYS A 314 12.39 7.76 5.47
N LEU A 315 11.88 6.54 5.66
CA LEU A 315 12.49 5.34 5.09
C LEU A 315 12.50 5.41 3.55
N ASP A 316 11.38 5.84 2.94
CA ASP A 316 11.31 6.10 1.49
C ASP A 316 12.41 7.08 1.03
N ALA A 317 12.54 8.22 1.70
CA ALA A 317 13.54 9.24 1.36
C ALA A 317 14.99 8.75 1.57
N GLU A 318 15.26 8.03 2.66
CA GLU A 318 16.59 7.48 2.97
C GLU A 318 17.05 6.42 1.97
N LYS A 319 16.10 5.70 1.37
CA LYS A 319 16.37 4.64 0.38
C LYS A 319 16.24 5.10 -1.06
N THR A 320 15.71 6.30 -1.29
CA THR A 320 15.69 6.94 -2.60
C THR A 320 17.11 7.38 -2.98
N ASP A 321 17.47 7.13 -4.23
CA ASP A 321 18.71 7.55 -4.87
C ASP A 321 18.44 7.94 -6.34
N THR A 322 19.50 8.06 -7.15
CA THR A 322 19.39 8.46 -8.57
C THR A 322 18.71 7.41 -9.45
N SER A 323 18.71 6.13 -9.08
CA SER A 323 18.15 5.03 -9.88
C SER A 323 16.85 4.47 -9.32
N ASN A 324 16.62 4.61 -8.01
CA ASN A 324 15.47 4.10 -7.29
C ASN A 324 14.78 5.21 -6.50
N VAL A 325 13.49 5.42 -6.75
CA VAL A 325 12.67 6.44 -6.09
C VAL A 325 11.55 5.74 -5.33
N PHE A 326 11.43 5.97 -4.02
CA PHE A 326 10.42 5.32 -3.20
C PHE A 326 9.30 6.28 -2.80
N TYR A 327 8.07 5.89 -3.11
CA TYR A 327 6.83 6.48 -2.60
C TYR A 327 5.85 5.35 -2.31
N THR A 328 6.10 4.59 -1.25
CA THR A 328 5.28 3.42 -0.91
C THR A 328 3.82 3.82 -0.66
N GLN A 329 2.88 2.90 -0.92
CA GLN A 329 1.47 3.08 -0.56
C GLN A 329 1.28 2.91 0.96
N ILE A 330 1.46 4.01 1.69
CA ILE A 330 1.49 4.01 3.17
C ILE A 330 0.10 3.84 3.79
N ASP A 331 -0.98 4.22 3.08
CA ASP A 331 -2.35 4.09 3.62
C ASP A 331 -2.65 2.67 4.09
N ASP A 332 -2.34 1.66 3.28
CA ASP A 332 -2.59 0.26 3.61
C ASP A 332 -1.78 -0.21 4.82
N VAL A 333 -0.58 0.34 4.99
CA VAL A 333 0.25 0.14 6.17
C VAL A 333 -0.42 0.74 7.40
N MET A 334 -0.95 1.97 7.33
CA MET A 334 -1.62 2.62 8.46
C MET A 334 -2.86 1.85 8.92
N PHE A 335 -3.69 1.39 7.97
CA PHE A 335 -4.87 0.58 8.29
C PHE A 335 -4.51 -0.79 8.84
N TYR A 336 -3.46 -1.43 8.31
CA TYR A 336 -2.95 -2.68 8.85
C TYR A 336 -2.48 -2.51 10.30
N MET A 337 -1.64 -1.51 10.57
CA MET A 337 -1.08 -1.27 11.90
C MET A 337 -2.17 -0.98 12.93
N ASN A 338 -3.13 -0.13 12.60
CA ASN A 338 -4.28 0.18 13.47
C ASN A 338 -5.20 -1.04 13.65
N GLY A 339 -5.37 -1.84 12.60
CA GLY A 339 -6.17 -3.06 12.62
C GLY A 339 -5.61 -4.17 13.50
N VAL A 340 -4.28 -4.30 13.54
CA VAL A 340 -3.57 -5.35 14.26
C VAL A 340 -3.20 -4.93 15.68
N PHE A 341 -2.76 -3.68 15.87
CA PHE A 341 -2.19 -3.20 17.14
C PHE A 341 -3.07 -2.19 17.90
N ASP A 342 -4.20 -1.75 17.33
CA ASP A 342 -5.03 -0.66 17.85
C ASP A 342 -4.19 0.65 18.03
N ASP A 343 -4.09 1.19 19.25
CA ASP A 343 -3.34 2.42 19.56
C ASP A 343 -1.90 2.08 19.99
N TYR A 344 -0.90 2.63 19.28
CA TYR A 344 0.52 2.36 19.49
C TYR A 344 1.37 3.62 19.30
N LYS A 345 2.60 3.58 19.81
CA LYS A 345 3.60 4.64 19.64
C LYS A 345 4.88 4.05 19.09
N LEU A 346 5.56 4.76 18.20
CA LEU A 346 6.76 4.27 17.53
C LEU A 346 7.86 3.79 18.48
N GLY A 347 8.07 4.52 19.59
CA GLY A 347 9.09 4.19 20.58
C GLY A 347 8.73 3.05 21.55
N ASP A 348 7.46 2.63 21.58
CA ASP A 348 7.02 1.60 22.52
C ASP A 348 7.47 0.22 22.06
N ILE A 349 7.86 -0.62 23.03
CA ILE A 349 8.16 -2.04 22.80
C ILE A 349 6.84 -2.77 22.57
N MET A 350 6.80 -3.59 21.52
CA MET A 350 5.61 -4.38 21.20
C MET A 350 5.30 -5.37 22.33
N PRO A 351 4.02 -5.66 22.63
CA PRO A 351 3.63 -6.60 23.68
C PRO A 351 4.16 -8.03 23.50
N VAL A 352 4.66 -8.36 22.31
CA VAL A 352 5.22 -9.66 21.95
C VAL A 352 6.52 -9.42 21.18
N GLY A 353 7.65 -9.86 21.75
CA GLY A 353 8.99 -9.70 21.16
C GLY A 353 9.84 -8.64 21.87
N SER A 354 11.03 -8.38 21.32
CA SER A 354 11.97 -7.34 21.80
C SER A 354 12.07 -6.16 20.83
N LEU A 355 11.18 -6.08 19.84
CA LEU A 355 11.14 -5.02 18.82
C LEU A 355 10.26 -3.86 19.26
N THR A 356 10.63 -2.65 18.83
CA THR A 356 9.77 -1.46 18.91
C THR A 356 8.87 -1.37 17.68
N TYR A 357 7.76 -0.63 17.76
CA TYR A 357 6.91 -0.38 16.59
C TYR A 357 7.65 0.33 15.46
N LYS A 358 8.64 1.17 15.78
CA LYS A 358 9.56 1.77 14.81
C LYS A 358 10.35 0.72 14.04
N MET A 359 10.91 -0.27 14.73
CA MET A 359 11.63 -1.38 14.09
C MET A 359 10.69 -2.21 13.23
N TYR A 360 9.49 -2.51 13.73
CA TYR A 360 8.47 -3.24 12.98
C TYR A 360 8.07 -2.55 11.66
N LEU A 361 7.87 -1.23 11.68
CA LEU A 361 7.61 -0.47 10.45
C LEU A 361 8.79 -0.48 9.47
N SER A 362 10.02 -0.58 9.98
CA SER A 362 11.23 -0.68 9.15
C SER A 362 11.29 -2.05 8.46
N ASP A 363 11.04 -3.12 9.21
CA ASP A 363 10.95 -4.48 8.67
C ASP A 363 9.80 -4.61 7.65
N LEU A 364 8.69 -3.89 7.88
CA LEU A 364 7.56 -3.87 6.95
C LEU A 364 7.87 -3.08 5.69
N TRP A 365 8.60 -1.97 5.80
CA TRP A 365 9.10 -1.22 4.64
C TRP A 365 9.97 -2.12 3.76
N GLU A 366 10.91 -2.87 4.34
CA GLU A 366 11.75 -3.81 3.58
C GLU A 366 10.94 -4.96 2.97
N ALA A 367 9.89 -5.44 3.65
CA ALA A 367 9.03 -6.46 3.10
C ALA A 367 8.18 -5.98 1.92
N LEU A 368 7.86 -4.67 1.87
CA LEU A 368 7.11 -4.05 0.78
C LEU A 368 7.99 -3.65 -0.40
N ASN A 369 9.22 -3.19 -0.13
CA ASN A 369 10.08 -2.61 -1.17
C ASN A 369 11.30 -3.48 -1.51
N GLY A 370 11.60 -4.51 -0.72
CA GLY A 370 12.82 -5.30 -0.84
C GLY A 370 14.04 -4.64 -0.17
N LYS A 371 15.23 -5.14 -0.50
CA LYS A 371 16.51 -4.63 0.01
C LYS A 371 17.47 -4.41 -1.16
N ALA A 372 18.31 -3.38 -1.05
CA ALA A 372 19.42 -3.18 -1.99
C ALA A 372 20.34 -4.43 -2.04
N PRO A 373 20.94 -4.73 -3.21
CA PRO A 373 20.81 -3.99 -4.48
C PRO A 373 19.52 -4.32 -5.27
N ASP A 374 18.84 -5.42 -4.93
CA ASP A 374 17.73 -5.97 -5.72
C ASP A 374 16.38 -5.68 -5.05
N TYR A 375 15.88 -4.46 -5.24
CA TYR A 375 14.57 -4.08 -4.74
C TYR A 375 13.44 -4.88 -5.42
N SER A 376 12.48 -5.35 -4.63
CA SER A 376 11.33 -6.13 -5.10
C SER A 376 10.06 -5.55 -4.49
N ILE A 377 9.29 -4.85 -5.32
CA ILE A 377 8.09 -4.15 -4.87
C ILE A 377 6.92 -5.13 -4.76
N THR A 378 6.26 -5.11 -3.62
CA THR A 378 4.97 -5.79 -3.36
C THR A 378 4.04 -4.82 -2.63
N ASP A 379 2.75 -5.16 -2.58
CA ASP A 379 1.76 -4.41 -1.81
C ASP A 379 1.41 -5.11 -0.48
N MET A 380 0.76 -4.35 0.40
CA MET A 380 0.34 -4.82 1.73
C MET A 380 -0.74 -5.90 1.62
N ASP A 381 -1.62 -5.83 0.61
CA ASP A 381 -2.69 -6.79 0.39
C ASP A 381 -2.15 -8.21 0.15
N LYS A 382 -1.10 -8.33 -0.66
CA LYS A 382 -0.38 -9.57 -0.92
C LYS A 382 0.33 -10.09 0.34
N LEU A 383 0.99 -9.20 1.09
CA LEU A 383 1.63 -9.55 2.36
C LEU A 383 0.62 -10.04 3.41
N MET A 384 -0.59 -9.48 3.44
CA MET A 384 -1.66 -9.87 4.37
C MET A 384 -2.29 -11.23 4.02
N LYS A 385 -2.33 -11.59 2.73
CA LYS A 385 -2.96 -12.83 2.24
C LYS A 385 -2.01 -14.03 2.23
N ASP A 386 -0.71 -13.81 2.04
CA ASP A 386 0.26 -14.90 1.98
C ASP A 386 0.51 -15.51 3.36
N LYS A 387 0.15 -16.78 3.54
CA LYS A 387 0.36 -17.54 4.80
C LYS A 387 1.82 -17.68 5.20
N LYS A 388 2.76 -17.49 4.27
CA LYS A 388 4.21 -17.52 4.54
C LYS A 388 4.75 -16.16 4.98
N SER A 389 4.00 -15.09 4.74
CA SER A 389 4.37 -13.73 5.14
C SER A 389 4.31 -13.56 6.67
N ALA A 390 5.28 -12.83 7.23
CA ALA A 390 5.26 -12.42 8.63
C ALA A 390 4.07 -11.49 8.96
N TYR A 391 3.45 -10.89 7.94
CA TYR A 391 2.36 -9.93 8.06
C TYR A 391 0.98 -10.54 7.78
N TYR A 392 0.91 -11.86 7.60
CA TYR A 392 -0.34 -12.58 7.32
C TYR A 392 -1.43 -12.31 8.36
N VAL A 393 -2.65 -12.10 7.87
CA VAL A 393 -3.85 -12.04 8.71
C VAL A 393 -4.88 -13.10 8.30
N ALA A 394 -5.65 -13.60 9.26
CA ALA A 394 -6.70 -14.56 8.96
C ALA A 394 -7.76 -13.96 8.01
N PRO A 395 -8.38 -14.75 7.11
CA PRO A 395 -9.29 -14.21 6.09
C PRO A 395 -10.45 -13.40 6.67
N ASP A 396 -11.00 -13.82 7.80
CA ASP A 396 -12.07 -13.09 8.48
C ASP A 396 -11.60 -11.73 9.03
N ILE A 397 -10.34 -11.63 9.45
CA ILE A 397 -9.74 -10.37 9.90
C ILE A 397 -9.44 -9.48 8.70
N TYR A 398 -8.84 -10.02 7.65
CA TYR A 398 -8.58 -9.32 6.39
C TYR A 398 -9.86 -8.67 5.82
N GLU A 399 -10.95 -9.44 5.71
CA GLU A 399 -12.23 -8.89 5.20
C GLU A 399 -12.77 -7.77 6.09
N ASN A 400 -12.67 -7.90 7.42
CA ASN A 400 -13.08 -6.83 8.33
C ASN A 400 -12.20 -5.57 8.21
N LEU A 401 -10.89 -5.72 8.02
CA LEU A 401 -9.96 -4.60 7.83
C LEU A 401 -10.23 -3.88 6.51
N LYS A 402 -10.44 -4.65 5.45
CA LYS A 402 -10.79 -4.12 4.14
C LYS A 402 -12.13 -3.39 4.16
N GLU A 403 -13.18 -4.01 4.73
CA GLU A 403 -14.48 -3.36 4.88
C GLU A 403 -14.38 -2.07 5.72
N ALA A 404 -13.59 -2.07 6.80
CA ALA A 404 -13.39 -0.90 7.64
C ALA A 404 -12.66 0.23 6.90
N ARG A 405 -11.61 -0.09 6.13
CA ARG A 405 -10.90 0.85 5.26
C ARG A 405 -11.84 1.42 4.20
N ASP A 406 -12.50 0.57 3.43
CA ASP A 406 -13.33 0.96 2.29
C ASP A 406 -14.57 1.77 2.72
N THR A 407 -15.12 1.46 3.90
CA THR A 407 -16.33 2.11 4.42
C THR A 407 -16.02 3.40 5.17
N PHE A 408 -14.97 3.42 5.99
CA PHE A 408 -14.71 4.52 6.91
C PHE A 408 -13.45 5.31 6.58
N GLY A 409 -12.42 4.71 5.96
CA GLY A 409 -11.14 5.37 5.73
C GLY A 409 -10.63 6.08 7.00
N TYR A 410 -10.20 7.33 6.85
CA TYR A 410 -9.82 8.21 7.96
C TYR A 410 -10.97 9.07 8.51
N THR A 411 -12.22 8.86 8.07
CA THR A 411 -13.38 9.69 8.49
C THR A 411 -13.72 9.56 9.98
N THR A 412 -13.10 8.61 10.67
CA THR A 412 -13.20 8.45 12.13
C THR A 412 -12.40 9.49 12.91
N LEU A 413 -11.48 10.21 12.27
CA LEU A 413 -10.72 11.30 12.88
C LEU A 413 -11.59 12.55 13.06
N GLU A 414 -11.39 13.24 14.18
CA GLU A 414 -12.09 14.51 14.44
C GLU A 414 -11.57 15.64 13.55
N ASN A 415 -12.48 16.56 13.21
CA ASN A 415 -12.22 17.74 12.40
C ASN A 415 -11.82 17.44 10.94
N GLN A 416 -12.68 16.67 10.27
CA GLN A 416 -12.63 16.47 8.82
C GLN A 416 -12.71 17.81 8.07
N LEU A 417 -12.12 17.84 6.88
CA LEU A 417 -12.04 18.98 5.98
C LEU A 417 -12.95 18.76 4.75
N GLY A 418 -13.62 19.81 4.32
CA GLY A 418 -14.29 19.88 3.03
C GLY A 418 -13.29 20.04 1.89
N ASN A 419 -13.64 19.60 0.68
CA ASN A 419 -12.77 19.80 -0.48
C ASN A 419 -12.74 21.28 -0.88
N PRO A 420 -11.57 21.83 -1.27
CA PRO A 420 -11.44 23.24 -1.68
C PRO A 420 -12.11 23.54 -3.03
N PHE A 421 -12.64 22.54 -3.73
CA PHE A 421 -13.44 22.67 -4.94
C PHE A 421 -14.27 21.40 -5.13
N ASN A 422 -15.21 21.42 -6.07
CA ASN A 422 -16.06 20.26 -6.32
C ASN A 422 -15.25 19.13 -6.99
N THR A 423 -14.97 18.07 -6.23
CA THR A 423 -14.31 16.86 -6.71
C THR A 423 -14.65 15.68 -5.81
N ASP A 424 -14.65 14.48 -6.38
CA ASP A 424 -14.79 13.21 -5.65
C ASP A 424 -13.49 12.78 -4.96
N SER A 425 -12.33 13.25 -5.44
CA SER A 425 -11.00 12.94 -4.88
C SER A 425 -10.03 14.10 -5.12
N LEU A 426 -9.25 14.46 -4.11
CA LEU A 426 -8.16 15.42 -4.30
C LEU A 426 -6.93 14.71 -4.85
N VAL A 427 -6.42 15.21 -5.98
CA VAL A 427 -5.20 14.70 -6.60
C VAL A 427 -4.01 15.38 -5.93
N VAL A 428 -3.30 14.63 -5.10
CA VAL A 428 -2.11 15.06 -4.37
C VAL A 428 -0.88 14.81 -5.24
N THR A 429 -0.25 15.89 -5.69
CA THR A 429 0.98 15.85 -6.51
C THR A 429 2.25 15.72 -5.68
N ARG A 430 2.21 16.24 -4.45
CA ARG A 430 3.30 16.10 -3.47
C ARG A 430 2.73 15.75 -2.10
N ARG A 431 3.08 14.57 -1.56
CA ARG A 431 2.59 14.10 -0.27
C ARG A 431 3.25 14.81 0.91
N TYR A 432 2.59 14.77 2.05
CA TYR A 432 3.15 15.11 3.34
C TYR A 432 4.20 14.07 3.75
N GLY A 433 5.34 14.52 4.26
CA GLY A 433 6.39 13.64 4.77
C GLY A 433 7.79 13.99 4.27
N TYR A 434 8.75 13.12 4.55
CA TYR A 434 10.12 13.28 4.08
C TYR A 434 10.24 12.93 2.60
N GLU A 435 11.09 13.68 1.91
CA GLU A 435 11.49 13.48 0.53
C GLU A 435 12.98 13.76 0.38
N ARG A 436 13.59 13.22 -0.68
CA ARG A 436 15.00 13.41 -0.99
C ARG A 436 15.14 14.33 -2.20
N ASN A 437 15.95 15.38 -2.05
CA ASN A 437 16.32 16.32 -3.10
C ASN A 437 17.85 16.35 -3.21
N GLY A 438 18.41 15.61 -4.16
CA GLY A 438 19.86 15.35 -4.22
C GLY A 438 20.31 14.57 -2.99
N ASP A 439 21.28 15.07 -2.24
CA ASP A 439 21.73 14.45 -0.98
C ASP A 439 20.95 14.90 0.27
N ASN A 440 20.06 15.87 0.11
CA ASN A 440 19.31 16.43 1.23
C ASN A 440 17.98 15.70 1.43
N ILE A 441 17.72 15.25 2.66
CA ILE A 441 16.43 14.71 3.08
C ILE A 441 15.68 15.78 3.87
N THR A 442 14.53 16.21 3.38
CA THR A 442 13.75 17.30 3.96
C THR A 442 12.30 16.89 4.23
N LEU A 443 11.75 17.36 5.35
CA LEU A 443 10.34 17.18 5.68
C LEU A 443 9.50 18.22 4.93
N ASN A 444 8.58 17.78 4.06
CA ASN A 444 7.50 18.59 3.54
C ASN A 444 6.30 18.56 4.52
N PRO A 445 5.98 19.67 5.21
CA PRO A 445 4.91 19.72 6.21
C PRO A 445 3.53 19.96 5.60
N SER A 446 3.36 19.79 4.29
CA SER A 446 2.13 20.08 3.54
C SER A 446 1.84 19.01 2.50
N ILE A 447 0.65 19.03 1.92
CA ILE A 447 0.38 18.38 0.64
C ILE A 447 0.27 19.45 -0.45
N ASP A 448 0.73 19.15 -1.66
CA ASP A 448 0.44 19.96 -2.84
C ASP A 448 -0.62 19.22 -3.66
N ILE A 449 -1.68 19.92 -4.06
CA ILE A 449 -2.75 19.38 -4.89
C ILE A 449 -2.81 20.09 -6.24
N SER A 450 -3.22 19.37 -7.28
CA SER A 450 -3.44 19.92 -8.61
C SER A 450 -4.72 20.74 -8.66
N VAL A 451 -4.63 21.94 -9.24
CA VAL A 451 -5.74 22.87 -9.51
C VAL A 451 -5.52 23.51 -10.88
N THR A 452 -6.56 24.05 -11.52
CA THR A 452 -6.37 24.87 -12.72
C THR A 452 -6.07 26.32 -12.35
N SER A 453 -5.31 27.02 -13.20
CA SER A 453 -5.09 28.46 -13.01
C SER A 453 -6.44 29.19 -12.99
N ASN A 454 -6.59 30.14 -12.06
CA ASN A 454 -7.82 30.89 -11.82
C ASN A 454 -9.03 30.06 -11.35
N GLN A 455 -8.84 28.80 -10.93
CA GLN A 455 -9.92 27.98 -10.36
C GLN A 455 -10.49 28.59 -9.08
N GLU A 456 -11.81 28.64 -8.95
CA GLU A 456 -12.46 29.06 -7.72
C GLU A 456 -12.20 28.08 -6.57
N LEU A 457 -11.79 28.61 -5.42
CA LEU A 457 -11.52 27.83 -4.22
C LEU A 457 -12.54 28.15 -3.12
N LYS A 458 -12.92 27.10 -2.39
CA LYS A 458 -13.85 27.10 -1.25
C LYS A 458 -13.11 26.76 0.05
N ALA A 459 -13.60 27.28 1.17
CA ALA A 459 -13.03 27.07 2.48
C ALA A 459 -13.13 25.60 2.90
N PRO A 460 -12.00 24.89 3.15
CA PRO A 460 -12.02 23.51 3.64
C PRO A 460 -12.56 23.37 5.06
N MET A 461 -12.58 24.46 5.83
CA MET A 461 -13.14 24.52 7.17
C MET A 461 -13.60 25.95 7.48
N GLY A 462 -14.56 26.08 8.39
CA GLY A 462 -14.94 27.38 8.94
C GLY A 462 -14.00 27.83 10.08
N GLY A 463 -13.84 29.14 10.22
CA GLY A 463 -12.96 29.75 11.21
C GLY A 463 -12.70 31.22 10.94
N ILE A 464 -11.72 31.77 11.64
CA ILE A 464 -11.26 33.15 11.49
C ILE A 464 -10.13 33.18 10.46
N VAL A 465 -10.27 34.06 9.47
CA VAL A 465 -9.28 34.28 8.43
C VAL A 465 -8.12 35.12 8.98
N SER A 466 -6.89 34.71 8.65
CA SER A 466 -5.69 35.50 8.85
C SER A 466 -4.86 35.50 7.58
N LEU A 467 -4.32 36.67 7.26
CA LEU A 467 -3.55 36.91 6.04
C LEU A 467 -2.11 37.21 6.39
N LYS A 468 -1.20 36.73 5.55
CA LYS A 468 0.20 37.17 5.57
C LYS A 468 0.34 38.26 4.51
N LYS A 469 0.52 39.51 4.96
CA LYS A 469 0.60 40.70 4.09
C LYS A 469 1.58 40.46 2.93
N GLY A 470 1.14 40.76 1.71
CA GLY A 470 1.94 40.63 0.49
C GLY A 470 2.19 39.19 0.02
N SER A 471 1.42 38.20 0.49
CA SER A 471 1.57 36.80 0.06
C SER A 471 0.28 36.19 -0.49
N ASN A 472 0.43 35.28 -1.46
CA ASN A 472 -0.65 34.45 -2.02
C ASN A 472 -1.02 33.31 -1.05
N SER A 473 -1.29 33.67 0.20
CA SER A 473 -1.50 32.73 1.31
C SER A 473 -2.67 33.16 2.20
N LEU A 474 -3.48 32.19 2.58
CA LEU A 474 -4.64 32.35 3.45
C LEU A 474 -4.55 31.33 4.59
N THR A 475 -4.74 31.75 5.84
CA THR A 475 -4.86 30.84 6.98
C THR A 475 -6.23 30.95 7.63
N ILE A 476 -6.89 29.82 7.87
CA ILE A 476 -8.19 29.75 8.56
C ILE A 476 -7.97 29.01 9.88
N GLU A 477 -8.26 29.67 11.01
CA GLU A 477 -8.08 29.11 12.35
C GLU A 477 -9.42 28.98 13.09
N LYS A 478 -9.63 27.88 13.80
CA LYS A 478 -10.82 27.67 14.64
C LYS A 478 -10.43 27.47 16.09
N ASP A 479 -10.71 28.47 16.94
CA ASP A 479 -10.70 28.43 18.41
C ASP A 479 -9.50 27.68 19.05
N LYS A 480 -8.27 27.91 18.57
CA LYS A 480 -7.06 27.19 19.01
C LYS A 480 -7.25 25.65 19.05
N SER A 481 -7.99 25.11 18.09
CA SER A 481 -8.21 23.67 17.93
C SER A 481 -7.45 23.14 16.72
N ASN A 482 -7.69 23.74 15.56
CA ASN A 482 -7.05 23.44 14.30
C ASN A 482 -6.93 24.72 13.46
N ARG A 483 -5.96 24.70 12.54
CA ARG A 483 -5.82 25.73 11.52
C ARG A 483 -5.31 25.12 10.22
N ILE A 484 -5.77 25.68 9.11
CA ILE A 484 -5.34 25.31 7.76
C ILE A 484 -4.69 26.52 7.10
N THR A 485 -3.56 26.32 6.46
CA THR A 485 -2.87 27.33 5.64
C THR A 485 -2.87 26.87 4.19
N LEU A 486 -3.36 27.73 3.30
CA LEU A 486 -3.45 27.52 1.86
C LEU A 486 -2.49 28.48 1.16
N ASN A 487 -1.54 27.96 0.40
CA ASN A 487 -0.58 28.74 -0.38
C ASN A 487 -0.83 28.53 -1.88
N GLY A 488 -0.80 29.61 -2.66
CA GLY A 488 -1.18 29.59 -4.08
C GLY A 488 -2.59 30.11 -4.35
N ILE A 489 -3.19 30.84 -3.41
CA ILE A 489 -4.52 31.45 -3.54
C ILE A 489 -4.38 32.97 -3.65
N ASN A 490 -5.32 33.64 -4.34
CA ASN A 490 -5.50 35.08 -4.31
C ASN A 490 -6.59 35.45 -3.29
N PRO A 491 -6.24 35.84 -2.05
CA PRO A 491 -7.22 36.14 -1.00
C PRO A 491 -7.65 37.61 -0.98
N SER A 492 -7.48 38.37 -2.07
CA SER A 492 -7.65 39.85 -2.10
C SER A 492 -8.99 40.37 -1.57
N ARG A 493 -10.02 39.52 -1.43
CA ARG A 493 -11.32 39.87 -0.84
C ARG A 493 -11.31 39.99 0.69
N PHE A 494 -10.27 39.53 1.38
CA PHE A 494 -10.17 39.54 2.84
C PHE A 494 -9.17 40.60 3.31
N ASN A 495 -9.43 41.16 4.49
CA ASN A 495 -8.56 42.07 5.22
C ASN A 495 -7.96 41.42 6.49
N GLY A 496 -8.43 40.23 6.88
CA GLY A 496 -8.01 39.49 8.07
C GLY A 496 -8.93 39.76 9.27
N GLY A 497 -9.22 38.71 10.04
CA GLY A 497 -10.13 38.73 11.18
C GLY A 497 -11.58 38.32 10.86
N GLU A 498 -11.92 38.11 9.58
CA GLU A 498 -13.26 37.72 9.17
C GLU A 498 -13.59 36.27 9.58
N THR A 499 -14.83 36.04 9.99
CA THR A 499 -15.34 34.68 10.23
C THR A 499 -15.96 34.12 8.96
N ILE A 500 -15.55 32.93 8.54
CA ILE A 500 -16.10 32.21 7.38
C ILE A 500 -16.61 30.82 7.77
N SER A 501 -17.50 30.27 6.96
CA SER A 501 -18.01 28.89 7.07
C SER A 501 -17.32 27.96 6.07
N GLU A 502 -17.36 26.65 6.36
CA GLU A 502 -16.92 25.63 5.39
C GLU A 502 -17.75 25.74 4.10
N GLY A 503 -17.08 25.69 2.95
CA GLY A 503 -17.71 25.81 1.63
C GLY A 503 -17.82 27.24 1.09
N ASP A 504 -17.54 28.26 1.90
CA ASP A 504 -17.54 29.66 1.46
C ASP A 504 -16.44 29.90 0.42
N TYR A 505 -16.71 30.73 -0.59
CA TYR A 505 -15.70 31.13 -1.57
C TYR A 505 -14.55 31.90 -0.89
N ILE A 506 -13.30 31.52 -1.14
CA ILE A 506 -12.12 32.10 -0.48
C ILE A 506 -11.11 32.77 -1.43
N GLY A 507 -11.35 32.70 -2.74
CA GLY A 507 -10.48 33.28 -3.76
C GLY A 507 -10.17 32.29 -4.89
N ASN A 508 -9.35 32.72 -5.83
CA ASN A 508 -8.96 31.90 -6.98
C ASN A 508 -7.53 31.37 -6.83
N ALA A 509 -7.28 30.19 -7.41
CA ALA A 509 -5.93 29.66 -7.55
C ALA A 509 -5.07 30.59 -8.43
N THR A 510 -3.85 30.86 -7.96
CA THR A 510 -2.87 31.76 -8.65
C THR A 510 -1.94 31.00 -9.59
N LYS A 511 -1.91 29.68 -9.49
CA LYS A 511 -1.07 28.75 -10.24
C LYS A 511 -1.74 27.38 -10.29
N GLU A 512 -1.16 26.44 -11.02
CA GLU A 512 -1.71 25.08 -11.21
C GLU A 512 -1.49 24.14 -10.01
N SER A 513 -1.06 24.68 -8.86
CA SER A 513 -0.89 23.94 -7.62
C SER A 513 -1.37 24.73 -6.40
N LEU A 514 -2.08 24.06 -5.51
CA LEU A 514 -2.47 24.59 -4.21
C LEU A 514 -1.77 23.79 -3.12
N GLN A 515 -0.94 24.46 -2.33
CA GLN A 515 -0.27 23.84 -1.19
C GLN A 515 -1.13 24.00 0.06
N ILE A 516 -1.33 22.90 0.78
CA ILE A 516 -2.20 22.81 1.94
C ILE A 516 -1.38 22.30 3.13
N LYS A 517 -1.29 23.12 4.18
CA LYS A 517 -0.72 22.75 5.47
C LYS A 517 -1.84 22.68 6.51
N TYR A 518 -1.86 21.65 7.34
CA TYR A 518 -2.85 21.49 8.41
C TYR A 518 -2.19 21.27 9.76
N GLU A 519 -2.62 22.03 10.76
CA GLU A 519 -2.04 22.01 12.10
C GLU A 519 -3.14 21.83 13.14
N LYS A 520 -2.88 20.97 14.13
CA LYS A 520 -3.72 20.77 15.31
C LYS A 520 -3.02 21.32 16.55
N PHE A 521 -3.79 21.89 17.45
CA PHE A 521 -3.27 22.45 18.69
C PHE A 521 -3.11 21.36 19.75
N ASP A 522 -1.87 21.08 20.16
CA ASP A 522 -1.59 20.13 21.22
C ASP A 522 -1.72 20.80 22.59
N LYS A 523 -2.85 20.54 23.26
CA LYS A 523 -3.14 21.08 24.60
C LYS A 523 -2.16 20.63 25.67
N LYS A 524 -1.43 19.52 25.48
CA LYS A 524 -0.44 19.03 26.45
C LYS A 524 0.86 19.81 26.37
N THR A 525 1.28 20.18 25.15
CA THR A 525 2.54 20.90 24.91
C THR A 525 2.34 22.40 24.68
N ASN A 526 1.08 22.87 24.60
CA ASN A 526 0.69 24.24 24.31
C ASN A 526 1.31 24.78 23.00
N LYS A 527 1.42 23.91 21.98
CA LYS A 527 2.05 24.22 20.69
C LYS A 527 1.19 23.70 19.54
N TRP A 528 1.24 24.43 18.43
CA TRP A 528 0.74 23.95 17.14
C TRP A 528 1.65 22.83 16.63
N LYS A 529 1.04 21.72 16.20
CA LYS A 529 1.74 20.61 15.56
C LYS A 529 1.12 20.33 14.21
N THR A 530 1.96 20.17 13.20
CA THR A 530 1.53 19.79 11.86
C THR A 530 1.10 18.33 11.83
N VAL A 531 0.00 18.07 11.12
CA VAL A 531 -0.54 16.72 10.88
C VAL A 531 -0.70 16.53 9.38
N ASN A 532 -0.67 15.28 8.90
CA ASN A 532 -0.87 15.01 7.47
C ASN A 532 -2.28 15.47 7.03
N PRO A 533 -2.41 16.49 6.16
CA PRO A 533 -3.72 16.98 5.72
C PRO A 533 -4.54 15.92 4.98
N GLY A 534 -3.88 14.96 4.31
CA GLY A 534 -4.52 13.91 3.53
C GLY A 534 -5.46 13.00 4.34
N PHE A 535 -5.27 12.90 5.66
CA PHE A 535 -6.14 12.12 6.53
C PHE A 535 -7.51 12.76 6.80
N TYR A 536 -7.67 14.05 6.50
CA TYR A 536 -8.87 14.80 6.89
C TYR A 536 -9.77 15.14 5.72
N PHE A 537 -9.29 14.95 4.48
CA PHE A 537 -10.14 15.07 3.31
C PHE A 537 -10.89 13.76 3.05
N LYS A 538 -12.10 13.89 2.47
CA LYS A 538 -12.99 12.75 2.22
C LYS A 538 -12.30 11.63 1.41
N LYS A 539 -11.51 12.00 0.40
CA LYS A 539 -10.73 11.09 -0.44
C LYS A 539 -9.57 11.84 -1.07
N VAL A 540 -8.39 11.21 -1.06
CA VAL A 540 -7.19 11.69 -1.72
C VAL A 540 -6.63 10.62 -2.65
N THR A 541 -5.92 11.03 -3.69
CA THR A 541 -5.22 10.16 -4.62
C THR A 541 -3.83 10.73 -4.86
N TYR A 542 -2.80 9.95 -4.56
CA TYR A 542 -1.41 10.37 -4.73
C TYR A 542 -0.93 10.05 -6.14
N THR A 543 -0.23 10.99 -6.78
CA THR A 543 0.41 10.76 -8.10
C THR A 543 1.83 10.22 -7.97
N GLN A 544 2.45 10.36 -6.80
CA GLN A 544 3.78 9.84 -6.49
C GLN A 544 3.68 8.33 -6.19
N PHE A 545 4.59 7.53 -6.76
CA PHE A 545 4.65 6.08 -6.56
C PHE A 545 6.09 5.59 -6.58
N THR A 546 6.35 4.44 -5.94
CA THR A 546 7.67 3.81 -5.96
C THR A 546 8.04 3.37 -7.36
N SER A 547 9.19 3.84 -7.84
CA SER A 547 9.82 3.39 -9.07
C SER A 547 11.23 2.89 -8.78
N VAL A 548 11.44 1.60 -8.97
CA VAL A 548 12.75 0.97 -8.86
C VAL A 548 13.34 0.89 -10.25
N GLY A 549 14.58 1.33 -10.41
CA GLY A 549 15.30 1.17 -11.66
C GLY A 549 15.56 -0.30 -11.92
N SER A 550 15.02 -0.83 -13.01
CA SER A 550 15.41 -2.17 -13.44
C SER A 550 16.79 -2.09 -14.08
N SER A 551 17.79 -2.71 -13.45
CA SER A 551 19.09 -3.00 -14.07
C SER A 551 18.98 -3.92 -15.30
N ASP A 552 17.82 -4.55 -15.45
CA ASP A 552 17.47 -5.54 -16.47
C ASP A 552 16.44 -5.01 -17.48
N PHE A 553 16.20 -3.70 -17.53
CA PHE A 553 15.40 -3.10 -18.60
C PHE A 553 16.19 -3.21 -19.91
N ASP A 554 15.95 -4.31 -20.62
CA ASP A 554 16.47 -4.59 -21.97
C ASP A 554 15.29 -4.57 -22.95
N PRO A 555 14.83 -3.37 -23.36
CA PRO A 555 13.82 -3.25 -24.39
C PRO A 555 14.31 -3.91 -25.68
N ASP A 556 13.40 -4.60 -26.38
CA ASP A 556 13.69 -5.28 -27.65
C ASP A 556 14.50 -4.36 -28.60
N GLY A 557 15.49 -4.91 -29.30
CA GLY A 557 16.51 -4.16 -30.04
C GLY A 557 15.94 -3.14 -31.01
N ASP A 558 14.74 -3.38 -31.57
CA ASP A 558 14.08 -2.44 -32.46
C ASP A 558 13.29 -1.34 -31.72
N VAL A 559 12.72 -1.60 -30.54
CA VAL A 559 12.10 -0.57 -29.68
C VAL A 559 13.17 0.41 -29.21
N THR A 560 14.31 -0.12 -28.77
CA THR A 560 15.46 0.64 -28.29
C THR A 560 16.02 1.59 -29.34
N LYS A 561 16.19 1.14 -30.59
CA LYS A 561 16.65 1.99 -31.71
C LYS A 561 15.69 3.16 -31.96
N ARG A 562 14.38 2.92 -31.90
CA ARG A 562 13.36 3.96 -32.11
C ARG A 562 13.35 4.96 -30.96
N ALA A 563 13.37 4.49 -29.72
CA ALA A 563 13.46 5.34 -28.54
C ALA A 563 14.72 6.22 -28.55
N LYS A 564 15.88 5.64 -28.92
CA LYS A 564 17.14 6.40 -29.07
C LYS A 564 17.06 7.43 -30.20
N THR A 565 16.43 7.10 -31.32
CA THR A 565 16.22 8.07 -32.41
C THR A 565 15.37 9.25 -31.93
N ILE A 566 14.28 8.99 -31.21
CA ILE A 566 13.45 10.05 -30.61
C ILE A 566 14.28 10.89 -29.63
N TYR A 567 15.05 10.24 -28.75
CA TYR A 567 15.92 10.91 -27.78
C TYR A 567 16.94 11.83 -28.44
N ASP A 568 17.65 11.32 -29.44
CA ASP A 568 18.69 12.06 -30.15
C ASP A 568 18.12 13.25 -30.94
N GLU A 569 16.98 13.09 -31.62
CA GLU A 569 16.34 14.19 -32.37
C GLU A 569 15.79 15.27 -31.44
N LEU A 570 15.17 14.91 -30.31
CA LEU A 570 14.62 15.89 -29.35
C LEU A 570 15.73 16.57 -28.54
N THR A 571 16.84 15.89 -28.24
CA THR A 571 17.98 16.50 -27.55
C THR A 571 18.60 17.64 -28.37
N LYS A 572 18.63 17.53 -29.71
CA LYS A 572 19.16 18.59 -30.59
C LYS A 572 18.43 19.93 -30.47
N ILE A 573 17.17 19.91 -30.05
CA ILE A 573 16.34 21.11 -29.86
C ILE A 573 16.27 21.57 -28.40
N GLY A 574 17.12 21.01 -27.52
CA GLY A 574 17.24 21.40 -26.12
C GLY A 574 16.22 20.75 -25.18
N ALA A 575 15.58 19.65 -25.59
CA ALA A 575 14.68 18.91 -24.72
C ALA A 575 15.42 18.28 -23.53
N THR A 576 14.74 18.24 -22.39
CA THR A 576 15.23 17.66 -21.14
C THR A 576 15.10 16.14 -21.16
N ARG A 577 16.00 15.45 -20.46
CA ARG A 577 16.00 13.98 -20.35
C ARG A 577 14.70 13.49 -19.70
N GLU A 578 14.27 14.16 -18.63
CA GLU A 578 13.03 13.91 -17.91
C GLU A 578 11.82 14.04 -18.85
N GLY A 579 11.74 15.13 -19.60
CA GLY A 579 10.65 15.40 -20.54
C GLY A 579 10.58 14.42 -21.71
N ILE A 580 11.71 14.08 -22.32
CA ILE A 580 11.78 13.05 -23.37
C ILE A 580 11.32 11.70 -22.79
N SER A 581 11.82 11.34 -21.61
CA SER A 581 11.49 10.06 -20.98
C SER A 581 10.01 9.96 -20.62
N ALA A 582 9.40 11.05 -20.17
CA ALA A 582 7.97 11.15 -19.91
C ALA A 582 7.11 10.85 -21.15
N VAL A 583 7.49 11.41 -22.31
CA VAL A 583 6.85 11.14 -23.61
C VAL A 583 7.04 9.68 -24.02
N LEU A 584 8.27 9.17 -23.94
CA LEU A 584 8.58 7.77 -24.29
C LEU A 584 7.79 6.78 -23.44
N GLY A 585 7.63 7.04 -22.15
CA GLY A 585 6.81 6.21 -21.27
C GLY A 585 5.34 6.14 -21.68
N CYS A 586 4.79 7.24 -22.20
CA CYS A 586 3.44 7.23 -22.77
C CYS A 586 3.39 6.43 -24.07
N PHE A 587 4.29 6.67 -25.02
CA PHE A 587 4.31 5.97 -26.31
C PHE A 587 4.64 4.48 -26.21
N ASP A 588 5.39 4.07 -25.20
CA ASP A 588 5.67 2.66 -24.95
C ASP A 588 4.39 1.90 -24.57
N VAL A 589 3.57 2.49 -23.69
CA VAL A 589 2.26 1.92 -23.33
C VAL A 589 1.24 2.04 -24.47
N GLU A 590 1.32 3.11 -25.27
CA GLU A 590 0.35 3.41 -26.33
C GLU A 590 0.58 2.56 -27.58
N SER A 591 1.82 2.51 -28.07
CA SER A 591 2.17 1.92 -29.36
C SER A 591 3.39 1.01 -29.31
N SER A 592 3.98 0.77 -28.13
CA SER A 592 5.31 0.15 -28.00
C SER A 592 6.37 0.90 -28.80
N ILE A 593 6.24 2.24 -28.82
CA ILE A 593 7.09 3.17 -29.56
C ILE A 593 7.19 2.79 -31.04
N ASN A 594 6.12 2.23 -31.63
CA ASN A 594 6.11 1.80 -33.01
C ASN A 594 5.37 2.82 -33.90
N PRO A 595 6.08 3.54 -34.80
CA PRO A 595 5.46 4.55 -35.66
C PRO A 595 4.53 3.95 -36.72
N LYS A 596 4.61 2.63 -36.97
CA LYS A 596 3.76 1.90 -37.91
C LYS A 596 2.58 1.20 -37.23
N ARG A 597 2.14 1.64 -36.04
CA ARG A 597 0.90 1.13 -35.43
C ARG A 597 -0.33 1.83 -36.00
N ALA A 598 -1.42 1.09 -36.10
CA ALA A 598 -2.76 1.64 -36.29
C ALA A 598 -3.74 0.95 -35.33
N GLU A 599 -4.70 1.68 -34.81
CA GLU A 599 -5.67 1.15 -33.86
C GLU A 599 -6.46 -0.02 -34.49
N GLY A 600 -6.52 -1.14 -33.76
CA GLY A 600 -7.14 -2.38 -34.23
C GLY A 600 -6.29 -3.21 -35.21
N ASP A 601 -5.04 -2.83 -35.50
CA ASP A 601 -4.16 -3.54 -36.46
C ASP A 601 -3.89 -5.01 -36.13
N TYR A 602 -3.93 -5.37 -34.84
CA TYR A 602 -3.71 -6.71 -34.31
C TYR A 602 -4.92 -7.65 -34.44
N LEU A 603 -6.09 -7.14 -34.87
CA LEU A 603 -7.30 -7.94 -35.06
C LEU A 603 -7.19 -8.82 -36.30
N SER A 604 -8.19 -9.67 -36.55
CA SER A 604 -8.28 -10.40 -37.81
C SER A 604 -8.71 -9.47 -38.96
N PRO A 605 -8.21 -9.65 -40.19
CA PRO A 605 -8.75 -8.99 -41.37
C PRO A 605 -10.27 -9.21 -41.50
N PRO A 606 -11.04 -8.23 -42.01
CA PRO A 606 -10.58 -7.03 -42.73
C PRO A 606 -10.22 -5.84 -41.84
N VAL A 607 -10.55 -5.87 -40.55
CA VAL A 607 -10.23 -4.78 -39.59
C VAL A 607 -8.73 -4.78 -39.27
N GLY A 608 -8.19 -5.98 -39.05
CA GLY A 608 -6.77 -6.24 -38.84
C GLY A 608 -5.92 -5.92 -40.05
N ALA A 609 -4.62 -5.74 -39.83
CA ALA A 609 -3.72 -5.34 -40.88
C ALA A 609 -3.27 -6.52 -41.78
N THR A 610 -3.18 -6.23 -43.07
CA THR A 610 -2.55 -7.06 -44.11
C THR A 610 -1.36 -6.31 -44.70
N ALA A 611 -0.55 -6.95 -45.54
CA ALA A 611 0.67 -6.34 -46.09
C ALA A 611 0.44 -4.97 -46.78
N SER A 612 -0.73 -4.74 -47.38
CA SER A 612 -1.10 -3.49 -48.07
C SER A 612 -1.84 -2.47 -47.21
N SER A 613 -2.26 -2.83 -45.99
CA SER A 613 -3.17 -2.03 -45.17
C SER A 613 -2.64 -0.63 -44.82
N TRP A 614 -1.34 -0.48 -44.59
CA TRP A 614 -0.73 0.80 -44.16
C TRP A 614 -0.71 1.89 -45.22
N ASP A 615 -0.99 1.53 -46.48
CA ASP A 615 -1.07 2.46 -47.60
C ASP A 615 -2.47 2.54 -48.21
N ASP A 616 -3.45 1.81 -47.65
CA ASP A 616 -4.84 1.79 -48.10
C ASP A 616 -5.65 2.89 -47.38
N PRO A 617 -6.12 3.94 -48.09
CA PRO A 617 -6.89 5.02 -47.48
C PRO A 617 -8.20 4.55 -46.84
N ALA A 618 -8.87 3.53 -47.40
CA ALA A 618 -10.12 3.03 -46.85
C ALA A 618 -9.89 2.27 -45.54
N TRP A 619 -8.81 1.50 -45.46
CA TRP A 619 -8.43 0.80 -44.25
C TRP A 619 -8.01 1.77 -43.13
N LEU A 620 -7.24 2.80 -43.48
CA LEU A 620 -6.85 3.85 -42.53
C LEU A 620 -8.06 4.66 -42.04
N ALA A 621 -9.04 4.93 -42.90
CA ALA A 621 -10.23 5.71 -42.55
C ALA A 621 -11.28 4.93 -41.74
N MET A 622 -11.05 3.67 -41.35
CA MET A 622 -12.02 2.95 -40.53
C MET A 622 -12.20 3.61 -39.15
N GLY A 623 -13.45 3.75 -38.71
CA GLY A 623 -13.83 4.32 -37.42
C GLY A 623 -14.05 3.29 -36.31
N GLY A 624 -14.28 3.74 -35.08
CA GLY A 624 -14.44 2.87 -33.92
C GLY A 624 -15.63 1.90 -34.04
N MET A 625 -16.72 2.34 -34.67
CA MET A 625 -17.88 1.49 -34.92
C MET A 625 -17.55 0.31 -35.84
N GLU A 626 -16.69 0.50 -36.82
CA GLU A 626 -16.28 -0.57 -37.74
C GLU A 626 -15.26 -1.50 -37.09
N ILE A 627 -14.38 -0.96 -36.24
CA ILE A 627 -13.31 -1.71 -35.58
C ILE A 627 -13.85 -2.56 -34.42
N TYR A 628 -14.68 -1.97 -33.57
CA TYR A 628 -15.09 -2.57 -32.30
C TYR A 628 -16.59 -2.80 -32.17
N GLY A 629 -17.42 -2.29 -33.09
CA GLY A 629 -18.88 -2.25 -32.93
C GLY A 629 -19.35 -1.25 -31.86
N LYS A 630 -18.45 -0.36 -31.40
CA LYS A 630 -18.66 0.65 -30.34
C LYS A 630 -17.65 1.79 -30.50
N TYR A 631 -17.82 2.87 -29.74
CA TYR A 631 -17.02 4.10 -29.84
C TYR A 631 -17.31 4.94 -31.10
N PRO A 632 -18.54 5.48 -31.24
CA PRO A 632 -18.91 6.36 -32.35
C PRO A 632 -18.11 7.67 -32.37
N ASN A 633 -17.43 8.00 -31.27
CA ASN A 633 -16.56 9.17 -31.22
C ASN A 633 -15.30 9.02 -32.10
N ILE A 634 -14.88 7.80 -32.43
CA ILE A 634 -13.72 7.55 -33.28
C ILE A 634 -14.18 7.54 -34.74
N ILE A 635 -13.90 8.60 -35.46
CA ILE A 635 -14.27 8.77 -36.88
C ILE A 635 -13.25 8.05 -37.76
N HIS A 636 -11.95 8.30 -37.55
CA HIS A 636 -10.87 7.54 -38.16
C HIS A 636 -9.90 7.08 -37.08
N ARG A 637 -9.47 5.81 -37.18
CA ARG A 637 -8.64 5.11 -36.18
C ARG A 637 -7.34 5.83 -35.81
N GLY A 638 -6.83 5.59 -34.62
CA GLY A 638 -5.53 6.09 -34.19
C GLY A 638 -4.37 5.60 -35.07
N LEU A 639 -3.42 6.48 -35.39
CA LEU A 639 -2.19 6.16 -36.13
C LEU A 639 -0.92 6.48 -35.32
N GLY A 640 0.13 5.69 -35.52
CA GLY A 640 1.50 6.01 -35.12
C GLY A 640 1.78 6.03 -33.62
N LEU A 641 2.86 6.73 -33.22
CA LEU A 641 3.39 6.71 -31.86
C LEU A 641 2.36 7.06 -30.78
N GLY A 642 1.58 8.13 -31.01
CA GLY A 642 0.59 8.63 -30.07
C GLY A 642 -0.85 8.39 -30.50
N GLN A 643 -1.08 7.40 -31.39
CA GLN A 643 -2.41 7.02 -31.89
C GLN A 643 -3.26 8.24 -32.28
N TRP A 644 -2.77 9.06 -33.22
CA TRP A 644 -3.49 10.23 -33.70
C TRP A 644 -4.81 9.84 -34.36
N THR A 645 -5.92 10.26 -33.77
CA THR A 645 -7.29 9.85 -34.11
C THR A 645 -8.11 11.04 -34.59
N ASP A 646 -9.02 10.81 -35.55
CA ASP A 646 -10.07 11.79 -35.86
C ASP A 646 -11.30 11.51 -35.02
N THR A 647 -11.85 12.54 -34.39
CA THR A 647 -12.90 12.42 -33.39
C THR A 647 -14.15 13.23 -33.75
N SER A 648 -15.31 12.77 -33.28
CA SER A 648 -16.61 13.35 -33.62
C SER A 648 -16.83 14.77 -33.07
N ASP A 649 -16.02 15.17 -32.08
CA ASP A 649 -15.94 16.53 -31.52
C ASP A 649 -15.11 17.51 -32.37
N GLY A 650 -14.65 17.08 -33.55
CA GLY A 650 -13.93 17.90 -34.52
C GLY A 650 -12.41 17.75 -34.47
N GLY A 651 -11.87 16.81 -33.67
CA GLY A 651 -10.46 16.43 -33.74
C GLY A 651 -10.12 15.82 -35.10
N ARG A 652 -9.05 16.33 -35.75
CA ARG A 652 -8.64 15.89 -37.10
C ARG A 652 -7.19 15.39 -37.17
N ARG A 653 -6.67 14.84 -36.07
CA ARG A 653 -5.23 14.54 -35.95
C ARG A 653 -4.77 13.37 -36.82
N HIS A 654 -5.64 12.39 -37.10
CA HIS A 654 -5.37 11.34 -38.08
C HIS A 654 -5.19 11.96 -39.47
N THR A 655 -6.18 12.77 -39.90
CA THR A 655 -6.13 13.42 -41.22
C THR A 655 -4.92 14.35 -41.35
N LEU A 656 -4.64 15.14 -40.31
CA LEU A 656 -3.51 16.06 -40.29
C LEU A 656 -2.17 15.33 -40.47
N LEU A 657 -1.99 14.17 -39.84
CA LEU A 657 -0.76 13.39 -40.01
C LEU A 657 -0.60 12.91 -41.46
N LEU A 658 -1.67 12.38 -42.07
CA LEU A 658 -1.62 11.91 -43.46
C LEU A 658 -1.34 13.04 -44.45
N ASP A 659 -1.98 14.20 -44.26
CA ASP A 659 -1.76 15.37 -45.12
C ASP A 659 -0.36 15.94 -44.93
N TYR A 660 0.14 15.98 -43.69
CA TYR A 660 1.52 16.37 -43.40
C TYR A 660 2.52 15.43 -44.08
N ALA A 661 2.29 14.11 -44.01
CA ALA A 661 3.11 13.10 -44.67
C ALA A 661 3.17 13.29 -46.19
N LYS A 662 2.02 13.52 -46.82
CA LYS A 662 1.92 13.84 -48.26
C LYS A 662 2.69 15.10 -48.59
N SER A 663 2.53 16.18 -47.82
CA SER A 663 3.22 17.45 -48.06
C SER A 663 4.75 17.34 -47.98
N LYS A 664 5.26 16.38 -47.19
CA LYS A 664 6.70 16.10 -47.03
C LYS A 664 7.20 15.00 -47.97
N ASN A 665 6.35 14.44 -48.83
CA ASN A 665 6.63 13.29 -49.68
C ASN A 665 7.23 12.11 -48.89
N LYS A 666 6.63 11.78 -47.74
CA LYS A 666 7.06 10.70 -46.84
C LYS A 666 5.90 9.79 -46.46
N LYS A 667 6.24 8.58 -46.03
CA LYS A 667 5.26 7.67 -45.43
C LYS A 667 4.87 8.18 -44.04
N TRP A 668 3.57 8.12 -43.71
CA TRP A 668 3.06 8.60 -42.42
C TRP A 668 3.67 7.85 -41.22
N TYR A 669 4.11 6.61 -41.44
CA TYR A 669 4.79 5.76 -40.44
C TYR A 669 6.33 5.94 -40.41
N ASP A 670 6.89 6.96 -41.10
CA ASP A 670 8.28 7.36 -40.92
C ASP A 670 8.47 7.98 -39.52
N LEU A 671 9.43 7.46 -38.75
CA LEU A 671 9.65 7.90 -37.37
C LEU A 671 10.02 9.38 -37.28
N LYS A 672 10.92 9.84 -38.16
CA LYS A 672 11.38 11.24 -38.15
C LYS A 672 10.27 12.18 -38.60
N LEU A 673 9.43 11.77 -39.54
CA LEU A 673 8.23 12.51 -39.92
C LEU A 673 7.28 12.66 -38.74
N GLN A 674 7.02 11.61 -37.95
CA GLN A 674 6.12 11.70 -36.80
C GLN A 674 6.67 12.62 -35.70
N ILE A 675 7.99 12.61 -35.46
CA ILE A 675 8.64 13.58 -34.57
C ILE A 675 8.44 15.02 -35.09
N ASP A 676 8.69 15.23 -36.38
CA ASP A 676 8.51 16.54 -37.02
C ASP A 676 7.05 17.00 -37.02
N PHE A 677 6.10 16.08 -37.17
CA PHE A 677 4.67 16.34 -37.05
C PHE A 677 4.32 16.86 -35.65
N MET A 678 4.79 16.21 -34.58
CA MET A 678 4.57 16.68 -33.20
C MET A 678 5.12 18.08 -32.93
N LEU A 679 6.23 18.43 -33.58
CA LEU A 679 6.88 19.74 -33.44
C LEU A 679 6.20 20.83 -34.27
N HIS A 680 5.75 20.50 -35.48
CA HIS A 680 5.39 21.50 -36.48
C HIS A 680 4.02 21.28 -37.13
N GLY A 681 3.61 20.03 -37.37
CA GLY A 681 2.42 19.68 -38.14
C GLY A 681 1.13 19.44 -37.33
N ASP A 682 1.24 19.16 -36.04
CA ASP A 682 0.10 18.90 -35.16
C ASP A 682 -0.64 20.20 -34.79
N THR A 683 -1.78 20.08 -34.11
CA THR A 683 -2.60 21.25 -33.72
C THR A 683 -1.82 22.19 -32.79
N PRO A 684 -2.10 23.51 -32.79
CA PRO A 684 -1.41 24.45 -31.90
C PRO A 684 -1.42 24.06 -30.42
N GLY A 685 -2.55 23.51 -29.94
CA GLY A 685 -2.68 23.03 -28.56
C GLY A 685 -1.78 21.82 -28.27
N ASN A 686 -1.79 20.81 -29.14
CA ASN A 686 -0.96 19.62 -28.98
C ASN A 686 0.54 19.94 -29.12
N ARG A 687 0.94 20.82 -30.03
CA ARG A 687 2.33 21.30 -30.12
C ARG A 687 2.78 21.97 -28.83
N THR A 688 1.91 22.80 -28.24
CA THR A 688 2.20 23.47 -26.96
C THR A 688 2.36 22.46 -25.83
N ALA A 689 1.43 21.49 -25.71
CA ALA A 689 1.51 20.44 -24.70
C ALA A 689 2.77 19.59 -24.86
N PHE A 690 3.13 19.20 -26.09
CA PHE A 690 4.35 18.44 -26.38
C PHE A 690 5.60 19.22 -25.97
N MET A 691 5.73 20.47 -26.40
CA MET A 691 6.86 21.34 -26.06
C MET A 691 6.98 21.59 -24.56
N ASN A 692 5.85 21.77 -23.87
CA ASN A 692 5.83 21.96 -22.42
C ASN A 692 6.35 20.73 -21.68
N THR A 693 5.99 19.53 -22.13
CA THR A 693 6.50 18.27 -21.57
C THR A 693 7.98 18.10 -21.84
N ILE A 694 8.41 18.11 -23.11
CA ILE A 694 9.80 17.76 -23.45
C ILE A 694 10.82 18.78 -22.91
N MET A 695 10.42 20.04 -22.75
CA MET A 695 11.26 21.11 -22.20
C MET A 695 11.14 21.25 -20.67
N SER A 696 10.37 20.40 -19.99
CA SER A 696 10.10 20.48 -18.55
C SER A 696 9.59 21.86 -18.08
N ARG A 697 8.71 22.49 -18.86
CA ARG A 697 8.19 23.84 -18.56
C ARG A 697 7.06 23.85 -17.53
N THR A 698 6.33 22.74 -17.42
CA THR A 698 5.12 22.62 -16.59
C THR A 698 5.39 21.88 -15.28
N ALA A 699 6.46 21.08 -15.23
CA ALA A 699 6.85 20.33 -14.06
C ALA A 699 8.34 19.95 -14.10
N ALA A 700 8.89 19.56 -12.95
CA ALA A 700 10.30 19.16 -12.82
C ALA A 700 10.49 17.65 -12.70
N THR A 701 9.42 16.89 -12.44
CA THR A 701 9.51 15.45 -12.17
C THR A 701 8.88 14.61 -13.27
N ILE A 702 9.42 13.41 -13.51
CA ILE A 702 8.89 12.46 -14.49
C ILE A 702 7.40 12.13 -14.26
N PRO A 703 6.93 11.84 -13.02
CA PRO A 703 5.50 11.62 -12.75
C PRO A 703 4.59 12.76 -13.20
N GLU A 704 4.98 14.00 -12.92
CA GLU A 704 4.19 15.18 -13.26
C GLU A 704 4.21 15.45 -14.77
N LEU A 705 5.37 15.31 -15.42
CA LEU A 705 5.50 15.48 -16.86
C LEU A 705 4.73 14.42 -17.64
N THR A 706 4.78 13.15 -17.20
CA THR A 706 4.00 12.06 -17.80
C THR A 706 2.50 12.29 -17.59
N SER A 707 2.08 12.71 -16.39
CA SER A 707 0.67 13.04 -16.14
C SER A 707 0.20 14.22 -16.99
N TYR A 708 1.01 15.28 -17.11
CA TYR A 708 0.70 16.44 -17.94
C TYR A 708 0.57 16.03 -19.42
N PHE A 709 1.53 15.26 -19.93
CA PHE A 709 1.50 14.76 -21.30
C PHE A 709 0.27 13.89 -21.57
N LEU A 710 -0.05 12.96 -20.67
CA LEU A 710 -1.23 12.11 -20.77
C LEU A 710 -2.54 12.92 -20.75
N THR A 711 -2.62 13.95 -19.91
CA THR A 711 -3.82 14.79 -19.79
C THR A 711 -4.01 15.73 -20.97
N TYR A 712 -2.97 16.46 -21.38
CA TYR A 712 -3.08 17.58 -22.32
C TYR A 712 -2.67 17.24 -23.75
N TRP A 713 -1.90 16.17 -23.96
CA TRP A 713 -1.47 15.76 -25.29
C TRP A 713 -2.20 14.50 -25.79
N GLU A 714 -2.26 13.44 -24.97
CA GLU A 714 -2.99 12.20 -25.30
C GLU A 714 -4.50 12.38 -25.11
N GLY A 715 -4.93 13.26 -24.20
CA GLY A 715 -6.35 13.50 -23.92
C GLY A 715 -7.02 12.39 -23.08
N ASN A 716 -6.23 11.57 -22.38
CA ASN A 716 -6.72 10.41 -21.60
C ASN A 716 -6.32 10.48 -20.11
N PRO A 717 -6.85 11.45 -19.32
CA PRO A 717 -6.41 11.64 -17.94
C PRO A 717 -6.58 10.39 -17.06
N GLY A 718 -5.50 9.95 -16.43
CA GLY A 718 -5.49 8.84 -15.47
C GLY A 718 -5.44 7.43 -16.07
N ASP A 719 -5.52 7.27 -17.40
CA ASP A 719 -5.39 5.95 -18.04
C ASP A 719 -3.99 5.38 -17.88
N LYS A 720 -3.91 4.21 -17.22
CA LYS A 720 -2.65 3.47 -16.96
C LYS A 720 -1.50 4.35 -16.46
N LEU A 721 -1.82 5.44 -15.75
CA LEU A 721 -0.85 6.47 -15.39
C LEU A 721 0.38 5.88 -14.68
N SER A 722 0.19 4.99 -13.70
CA SER A 722 1.30 4.32 -13.01
C SER A 722 2.20 3.49 -13.93
N GLN A 723 1.63 2.83 -14.95
CA GLN A 723 2.42 2.05 -15.93
C GLN A 723 3.23 2.97 -16.84
N ARG A 724 2.61 4.06 -17.32
CA ARG A 724 3.27 5.06 -18.18
C ARG A 724 4.42 5.75 -17.46
N ILE A 725 4.23 6.11 -16.19
CA ILE A 725 5.30 6.74 -15.42
C ILE A 725 6.41 5.72 -15.09
N GLN A 726 6.07 4.45 -14.77
CA GLN A 726 7.11 3.42 -14.61
C GLN A 726 7.93 3.21 -15.88
N SER A 727 7.27 3.16 -17.06
CA SER A 727 7.98 3.09 -18.34
C SER A 727 8.85 4.34 -18.56
N ALA A 728 8.34 5.53 -18.27
CA ALA A 728 9.11 6.76 -18.36
C ALA A 728 10.36 6.74 -17.46
N GLN A 729 10.27 6.22 -16.24
CA GLN A 729 11.43 6.08 -15.35
C GLN A 729 12.44 5.06 -15.90
N ASN A 730 11.97 3.95 -16.50
CA ASN A 730 12.85 2.98 -17.13
C ASN A 730 13.65 3.62 -18.29
N TRP A 731 12.98 4.40 -19.15
CA TRP A 731 13.64 5.15 -20.21
C TRP A 731 14.61 6.20 -19.68
N TYR A 732 14.23 6.94 -18.64
CA TYR A 732 15.12 7.90 -18.00
C TYR A 732 16.40 7.24 -17.47
N ASN A 733 16.27 6.10 -16.80
CA ASN A 733 17.39 5.34 -16.28
C ASN A 733 18.25 4.76 -17.41
N TYR A 734 17.63 4.29 -18.50
CA TYR A 734 18.32 3.83 -19.70
C TYR A 734 19.17 4.96 -20.32
N PHE A 735 18.62 6.17 -20.48
CA PHE A 735 19.38 7.29 -21.04
C PHE A 735 20.37 7.91 -20.04
N SER A 736 20.16 7.72 -18.74
CA SER A 736 21.08 8.16 -17.68
C SER A 736 22.29 7.25 -17.52
N SER A 737 22.10 5.94 -17.53
CA SER A 737 23.20 4.97 -17.51
C SER A 737 24.04 4.99 -18.79
N ASN A 738 23.44 5.38 -19.93
CA ASN A 738 24.15 5.49 -21.20
C ASN A 738 24.84 6.85 -21.46
N SER A 739 24.68 7.84 -20.57
CA SER A 739 25.37 9.14 -20.67
C SER A 739 26.66 9.22 -19.83
N ASP A 740 26.78 8.46 -18.72
CA ASP A 740 27.90 8.63 -17.76
C ASP A 740 28.68 7.35 -17.36
N ASP A 741 28.52 6.21 -18.04
CA ASP A 741 29.24 4.95 -17.71
C ASP A 741 30.77 4.99 -17.97
N THR A 742 31.33 6.15 -18.31
CA THR A 742 32.78 6.33 -18.48
C THR A 742 33.53 6.65 -17.19
N ASN A 743 32.82 6.94 -16.09
CA ASN A 743 33.38 7.36 -14.79
C ASN A 743 33.04 6.44 -13.59
N ILE A 744 32.60 5.20 -13.83
CA ILE A 744 32.39 4.21 -12.77
C ILE A 744 33.72 3.54 -12.38
N SER A 745 33.94 3.28 -11.09
CA SER A 745 35.17 2.64 -10.61
C SER A 745 35.28 1.20 -11.17
N GLY A 746 36.50 0.75 -11.49
CA GLY A 746 36.68 -0.56 -12.13
C GLY A 746 36.16 -1.76 -11.32
N ASN A 747 36.02 -1.62 -10.00
CA ASN A 747 35.44 -2.66 -9.14
C ASN A 747 33.92 -2.77 -9.33
N GLU A 748 33.23 -1.65 -9.50
CA GLU A 748 31.79 -1.63 -9.76
C GLU A 748 31.47 -2.21 -11.15
N VAL A 749 32.30 -1.93 -12.15
CA VAL A 749 32.18 -2.56 -13.48
C VAL A 749 32.36 -4.07 -13.37
N PHE A 750 33.37 -4.53 -12.62
CA PHE A 750 33.58 -5.96 -12.41
C PHE A 750 32.36 -6.63 -11.74
N GLU A 751 31.85 -6.07 -10.64
CA GLU A 751 30.71 -6.63 -9.92
C GLU A 751 29.43 -6.67 -10.77
N LYS A 752 29.18 -5.62 -11.56
CA LYS A 752 28.03 -5.52 -12.48
C LYS A 752 28.07 -6.57 -13.59
N TYR A 753 29.25 -6.90 -14.12
CA TYR A 753 29.38 -7.72 -15.31
C TYR A 753 29.92 -9.14 -15.08
N LYS A 754 30.38 -9.50 -13.88
CA LYS A 754 31.06 -10.78 -13.59
C LYS A 754 30.29 -12.01 -14.07
N ASP A 755 28.96 -12.01 -14.01
CA ASP A 755 28.15 -13.13 -14.45
C ASP A 755 28.05 -13.26 -15.97
N LYS A 756 28.20 -12.15 -16.70
CA LYS A 756 28.20 -12.08 -18.18
C LYS A 756 29.57 -12.40 -18.78
N MET A 757 30.64 -12.31 -17.99
CA MET A 757 32.04 -12.51 -18.42
C MET A 757 32.56 -13.95 -18.22
N LYS A 758 31.71 -14.91 -17.83
CA LYS A 758 32.11 -16.30 -17.50
C LYS A 758 32.62 -17.09 -18.72
N PRO A 759 33.78 -17.78 -18.64
CA PRO A 759 34.60 -17.97 -17.45
C PRO A 759 35.37 -16.70 -17.09
N LEU A 760 35.50 -16.40 -15.79
CA LEU A 760 36.29 -15.26 -15.32
C LEU A 760 37.80 -15.52 -15.44
N PRO A 761 38.63 -14.49 -15.63
CA PRO A 761 40.09 -14.65 -15.57
C PRO A 761 40.50 -15.17 -14.18
N THR A 762 41.37 -16.17 -14.16
CA THR A 762 41.89 -16.75 -12.91
C THR A 762 43.31 -16.27 -12.65
N ASN A 763 43.93 -16.71 -11.55
CA ASN A 763 45.36 -16.45 -11.31
C ASN A 763 46.24 -16.97 -12.46
N LYS A 764 45.78 -17.98 -13.21
CA LYS A 764 46.47 -18.47 -14.40
C LYS A 764 46.64 -17.37 -15.45
N GLU A 765 45.61 -16.56 -15.68
CA GLU A 765 45.66 -15.47 -16.65
C GLU A 765 46.27 -14.19 -16.08
N MET A 766 46.05 -13.94 -14.79
CA MET A 766 46.41 -12.69 -14.13
C MET A 766 47.82 -12.68 -13.54
N LYS A 767 48.43 -13.84 -13.25
CA LYS A 767 49.72 -13.93 -12.54
C LYS A 767 50.68 -14.97 -13.13
N ASP A 768 50.20 -16.17 -13.43
CA ASP A 768 51.10 -17.29 -13.77
C ASP A 768 51.44 -17.36 -15.26
N GLY A 769 50.49 -17.02 -16.13
CA GLY A 769 50.63 -17.04 -17.58
C GLY A 769 50.53 -18.42 -18.23
N TRP A 770 50.41 -18.42 -19.56
CA TRP A 770 50.36 -19.61 -20.40
C TRP A 770 51.70 -19.85 -21.13
N PRO A 771 52.07 -21.13 -21.38
CA PRO A 771 53.25 -21.44 -22.18
C PRO A 771 53.23 -20.76 -23.56
N GLY A 772 54.39 -20.30 -24.01
CA GLY A 772 54.57 -19.61 -25.29
C GLY A 772 54.31 -18.09 -25.25
N ASN A 773 53.84 -17.54 -24.13
CA ASN A 773 53.69 -16.08 -23.99
C ASN A 773 55.07 -15.40 -23.91
N SER A 774 55.44 -14.64 -24.94
CA SER A 774 56.73 -13.92 -25.02
C SER A 774 56.61 -12.43 -24.70
N TYR A 775 55.45 -11.97 -24.24
CA TYR A 775 55.25 -10.58 -23.83
C TYR A 775 55.76 -10.33 -22.40
N ALA A 776 56.22 -9.10 -22.14
CA ALA A 776 56.72 -8.72 -20.83
C ALA A 776 55.65 -8.91 -19.73
N LEU A 777 56.05 -9.62 -18.67
CA LEU A 777 55.18 -10.04 -17.58
C LEU A 777 54.42 -8.87 -16.96
N GLY A 778 53.13 -9.08 -16.66
CA GLY A 778 52.30 -8.09 -15.99
C GLY A 778 51.85 -6.91 -16.87
N ASN A 779 52.17 -6.90 -18.18
CA ASN A 779 51.70 -5.88 -19.12
C ASN A 779 50.37 -6.23 -19.80
N CYS A 780 49.74 -5.24 -20.43
CA CYS A 780 48.49 -5.40 -21.17
C CYS A 780 48.55 -6.51 -22.24
N THR A 781 49.62 -6.54 -23.05
CA THR A 781 49.85 -7.56 -24.09
C THR A 781 50.02 -8.97 -23.51
N TRP A 782 50.69 -9.08 -22.37
CA TRP A 782 50.88 -10.33 -21.65
C TRP A 782 49.55 -10.88 -21.11
N TYR A 783 48.74 -10.02 -20.48
CA TYR A 783 47.41 -10.39 -20.00
C TYR A 783 46.48 -10.81 -21.15
N VAL A 784 46.42 -10.02 -22.23
CA VAL A 784 45.55 -10.31 -23.38
C VAL A 784 45.92 -11.65 -24.02
N TYR A 785 47.20 -11.98 -24.18
CA TYR A 785 47.63 -13.30 -24.66
C TYR A 785 47.07 -14.43 -23.78
N ASN A 786 47.21 -14.30 -22.46
CA ASN A 786 46.74 -15.31 -21.51
C ASN A 786 45.21 -15.44 -21.50
N ARG A 787 44.49 -14.31 -21.48
CA ARG A 787 43.03 -14.28 -21.46
C ARG A 787 42.44 -14.84 -22.75
N MET A 788 43.04 -14.52 -23.90
CA MET A 788 42.62 -15.11 -25.18
C MET A 788 42.85 -16.61 -25.20
N LYS A 789 43.96 -17.11 -24.62
CA LYS A 789 44.21 -18.55 -24.48
C LYS A 789 43.14 -19.25 -23.63
N GLN A 790 42.72 -18.64 -22.52
CA GLN A 790 41.62 -19.14 -21.69
C GLN A 790 40.28 -19.19 -22.44
N LEU A 791 40.05 -18.24 -23.35
CA LEU A 791 38.89 -18.22 -24.25
C LEU A 791 39.04 -19.15 -25.47
N GLY A 792 40.09 -19.99 -25.49
CA GLY A 792 40.36 -20.94 -26.57
C GLY A 792 41.07 -20.35 -27.78
N LYS A 793 41.45 -19.07 -27.77
CA LYS A 793 42.04 -18.38 -28.93
C LYS A 793 43.57 -18.29 -28.79
N ASN A 794 44.29 -18.56 -29.88
CA ASN A 794 45.75 -18.48 -29.90
C ASN A 794 46.18 -17.16 -30.54
N LEU A 795 47.06 -16.41 -29.87
CA LEU A 795 47.68 -15.20 -30.41
C LEU A 795 49.13 -15.48 -30.80
N TYR A 796 49.65 -14.75 -31.79
CA TYR A 796 51.07 -14.74 -32.06
C TYR A 796 51.84 -14.08 -30.89
N PRO A 797 52.93 -14.69 -30.39
CA PRO A 797 53.56 -14.24 -29.16
C PRO A 797 54.49 -13.03 -29.31
N LEU A 798 54.75 -12.54 -30.53
CA LEU A 798 55.76 -11.50 -30.83
C LEU A 798 55.22 -10.34 -31.71
N MET A 799 53.99 -9.89 -31.49
CA MET A 799 53.41 -8.76 -32.24
C MET A 799 53.92 -7.37 -31.80
N GLY A 800 54.81 -7.33 -30.80
CA GLY A 800 55.38 -6.09 -30.26
C GLY A 800 54.48 -5.36 -29.27
N ASN A 801 54.67 -4.04 -29.16
CA ASN A 801 53.89 -3.16 -28.30
C ASN A 801 52.43 -3.07 -28.76
N ALA A 802 51.52 -2.76 -27.83
CA ALA A 802 50.08 -2.71 -28.09
C ALA A 802 49.68 -1.89 -29.34
N LYS A 803 50.30 -0.71 -29.56
CA LYS A 803 50.04 0.10 -30.76
C LYS A 803 50.34 -0.61 -32.09
N GLN A 804 51.28 -1.56 -32.08
CA GLN A 804 51.72 -2.26 -33.29
C GLN A 804 50.76 -3.40 -33.66
N TRP A 805 49.89 -3.83 -32.74
CA TRP A 805 48.97 -4.95 -32.97
C TRP A 805 47.97 -4.66 -34.09
N VAL A 806 47.61 -3.39 -34.33
CA VAL A 806 46.72 -3.02 -35.45
C VAL A 806 47.34 -3.30 -36.82
N TYR A 807 48.67 -3.36 -36.90
CA TYR A 807 49.40 -3.69 -38.13
C TYR A 807 49.88 -5.14 -38.14
N ASN A 808 50.31 -5.64 -36.99
CA ASN A 808 50.91 -6.97 -36.84
C ASN A 808 49.87 -8.08 -36.60
N TYR A 809 48.57 -7.77 -36.51
CA TYR A 809 47.52 -8.78 -36.29
C TYR A 809 47.59 -9.94 -37.30
N VAL A 810 48.03 -9.66 -38.53
CA VAL A 810 48.18 -10.65 -39.61
C VAL A 810 49.14 -11.80 -39.27
N GLN A 811 50.02 -11.61 -38.28
CA GLN A 811 50.91 -12.66 -37.78
C GLN A 811 50.17 -13.70 -36.91
N THR A 812 48.98 -13.37 -36.41
CA THR A 812 48.10 -14.30 -35.71
C THR A 812 47.20 -15.01 -36.74
N PRO A 813 47.32 -16.33 -36.93
CA PRO A 813 46.46 -17.06 -37.86
C PRO A 813 44.97 -16.87 -37.52
N GLY A 814 44.15 -16.64 -38.54
CA GLY A 814 42.71 -16.42 -38.38
C GLY A 814 42.33 -15.04 -37.83
N ALA A 815 43.28 -14.12 -37.65
CA ALA A 815 43.00 -12.77 -37.19
C ALA A 815 42.54 -11.84 -38.32
N SER A 816 41.50 -11.05 -38.04
CA SER A 816 40.98 -9.99 -38.91
C SER A 816 40.62 -8.75 -38.09
N LEU A 817 40.69 -7.57 -38.69
CA LEU A 817 40.15 -6.35 -38.09
C LEU A 817 38.67 -6.22 -38.44
N VAL A 818 37.84 -5.98 -37.43
CA VAL A 818 36.39 -5.87 -37.57
C VAL A 818 35.88 -4.51 -37.09
N SER A 819 34.78 -4.05 -37.69
CA SER A 819 34.18 -2.76 -37.35
C SER A 819 33.29 -2.81 -36.10
N SER A 820 32.75 -4.00 -35.76
CA SER A 820 31.85 -4.21 -34.63
C SER A 820 32.45 -5.22 -33.65
N PRO A 821 32.65 -4.85 -32.36
CA PRO A 821 33.23 -5.73 -31.37
C PRO A 821 32.30 -6.90 -31.04
N GLN A 822 32.89 -8.02 -30.66
CA GLN A 822 32.21 -9.15 -30.01
C GLN A 822 33.03 -9.64 -28.83
N ARG A 823 32.39 -10.42 -27.96
CA ARG A 823 33.06 -11.07 -26.85
C ARG A 823 34.23 -11.93 -27.35
N GLY A 824 35.38 -11.77 -26.69
CA GLY A 824 36.63 -12.45 -27.03
C GLY A 824 37.36 -11.84 -28.24
N ASP A 825 37.00 -10.64 -28.69
CA ASP A 825 37.87 -9.84 -29.54
C ASP A 825 38.90 -9.07 -28.70
N VAL A 826 40.01 -8.69 -29.33
CA VAL A 826 41.00 -7.80 -28.71
C VAL A 826 40.69 -6.36 -29.12
N ALA A 827 40.47 -5.49 -28.15
CA ALA A 827 40.39 -4.05 -28.35
C ALA A 827 41.81 -3.47 -28.36
N ILE A 828 42.20 -2.83 -29.47
CA ILE A 828 43.51 -2.21 -29.68
C ILE A 828 43.33 -0.71 -29.64
N PHE A 829 43.96 -0.07 -28.66
CA PHE A 829 44.00 1.37 -28.48
C PHE A 829 45.33 1.90 -29.02
N THR A 830 45.25 2.69 -30.08
CA THR A 830 46.39 3.44 -30.62
C THR A 830 46.86 4.52 -29.64
N ASN A 831 48.02 5.12 -29.92
CA ASN A 831 48.71 6.07 -29.05
C ASN A 831 47.82 7.22 -28.57
N GLY A 832 47.68 7.38 -27.25
CA GLY A 832 46.90 8.46 -26.63
C GLY A 832 45.38 8.25 -26.64
N THR A 833 44.87 7.27 -27.39
CA THR A 833 43.43 6.95 -27.48
C THR A 833 42.91 6.35 -26.17
N ALA A 834 41.73 6.75 -25.71
CA ALA A 834 41.09 6.26 -24.48
C ALA A 834 41.94 6.31 -23.19
N GLY A 835 42.91 7.23 -23.12
CA GLY A 835 43.89 7.31 -22.03
C GLY A 835 45.00 6.26 -22.10
N SER A 836 45.25 5.67 -23.28
CA SER A 836 46.36 4.77 -23.53
C SER A 836 47.71 5.50 -23.52
N SER A 837 48.81 4.74 -23.36
CA SER A 837 50.15 5.31 -23.45
C SER A 837 50.39 5.94 -24.82
N VAL A 838 50.82 7.21 -24.82
CA VAL A 838 51.26 7.92 -26.03
C VAL A 838 52.50 7.30 -26.67
N LEU A 839 53.25 6.45 -25.98
CA LEU A 839 54.42 5.76 -26.50
C LEU A 839 54.11 4.33 -26.96
N TYR A 840 53.35 3.58 -26.17
CA TYR A 840 53.20 2.13 -26.34
C TYR A 840 51.82 1.68 -26.84
N GLY A 841 50.78 2.53 -26.76
CA GLY A 841 49.39 2.14 -26.97
C GLY A 841 48.84 1.28 -25.81
N HIS A 842 47.68 0.65 -26.00
CA HIS A 842 47.10 -0.29 -25.04
C HIS A 842 46.28 -1.39 -25.73
N VAL A 843 46.19 -2.58 -25.13
CA VAL A 843 45.30 -3.65 -25.59
C VAL A 843 44.50 -4.23 -24.44
N ALA A 844 43.26 -4.59 -24.71
CA ALA A 844 42.34 -5.18 -23.74
C ALA A 844 41.49 -6.28 -24.39
N VAL A 845 40.87 -7.15 -23.60
CA VAL A 845 39.93 -8.16 -24.11
C VAL A 845 38.51 -7.61 -23.98
N VAL A 846 37.73 -7.73 -25.04
CA VAL A 846 36.29 -7.45 -25.02
C VAL A 846 35.59 -8.59 -24.29
N GLU A 847 35.07 -8.31 -23.10
CA GLU A 847 34.44 -9.32 -22.24
C GLU A 847 32.93 -9.44 -22.48
N TYR A 848 32.29 -8.33 -22.84
CA TYR A 848 30.87 -8.26 -23.13
C TYR A 848 30.59 -7.04 -24.03
N VAL A 849 29.60 -7.15 -24.91
CA VAL A 849 29.12 -6.03 -25.73
C VAL A 849 27.68 -5.75 -25.32
N ASN A 850 27.45 -4.55 -24.81
CA ASN A 850 26.13 -4.09 -24.41
C ASN A 850 25.26 -3.84 -25.65
N SER A 851 23.94 -3.85 -25.46
CA SER A 851 22.98 -3.63 -26.55
C SER A 851 23.07 -2.24 -27.17
N ASP A 852 23.59 -1.24 -26.44
CA ASP A 852 23.83 0.13 -26.91
C ASP A 852 25.08 0.26 -27.82
N GLY A 853 25.85 -0.83 -27.99
CA GLY A 853 27.09 -0.88 -28.75
C GLY A 853 28.34 -0.48 -27.95
N SER A 854 28.20 -0.08 -26.68
CA SER A 854 29.33 -0.02 -25.77
C SER A 854 29.81 -1.42 -25.41
N PHE A 855 31.05 -1.55 -24.96
CA PHE A 855 31.67 -2.82 -24.67
C PHE A 855 32.47 -2.76 -23.37
N VAL A 856 32.39 -3.84 -22.60
CA VAL A 856 33.13 -4.04 -21.37
C VAL A 856 34.48 -4.64 -21.74
N ILE A 857 35.54 -4.04 -21.22
CA ILE A 857 36.90 -4.56 -21.37
C ILE A 857 37.45 -5.06 -20.05
N SER A 858 38.26 -6.12 -20.12
CA SER A 858 39.22 -6.49 -19.09
C SER A 858 40.64 -6.16 -19.57
N GLU A 859 41.43 -5.58 -18.69
CA GLU A 859 42.77 -5.09 -19.05
C GLU A 859 43.74 -5.15 -17.88
N MET A 860 45.02 -4.97 -18.18
CA MET A 860 46.10 -4.96 -17.19
C MET A 860 47.09 -3.82 -17.49
N ASN A 861 47.74 -3.31 -16.45
CA ASN A 861 48.81 -2.32 -16.58
C ASN A 861 48.38 -0.93 -17.09
N VAL A 862 47.15 -0.53 -16.75
CA VAL A 862 46.75 0.89 -16.81
C VAL A 862 47.27 1.63 -15.56
N ARG A 863 47.28 0.95 -14.40
CA ARG A 863 47.72 1.51 -13.10
C ARG A 863 49.02 0.90 -12.58
N GLY A 864 49.72 0.13 -13.41
CA GLY A 864 50.97 -0.56 -13.07
C GLY A 864 50.91 -2.07 -13.34
N PRO A 865 52.08 -2.74 -13.46
CA PRO A 865 52.15 -4.15 -13.80
C PRO A 865 51.31 -5.03 -12.86
N TYR A 866 50.73 -6.10 -13.39
CA TYR A 866 49.84 -7.02 -12.65
C TYR A 866 48.57 -6.42 -12.06
N THR A 867 48.29 -5.13 -12.33
CA THR A 867 47.07 -4.49 -11.85
C THR A 867 45.98 -4.64 -12.88
N MET A 868 44.90 -5.33 -12.51
CA MET A 868 43.72 -5.52 -13.33
C MET A 868 42.81 -4.29 -13.35
N GLY A 869 42.15 -4.07 -14.47
CA GLY A 869 41.12 -3.06 -14.65
C GLY A 869 39.94 -3.60 -15.45
N TRP A 870 38.76 -3.04 -15.17
CA TRP A 870 37.54 -3.25 -15.95
C TRP A 870 36.92 -1.90 -16.25
N ARG A 871 36.55 -1.68 -17.52
CA ARG A 871 35.98 -0.42 -17.97
C ARG A 871 34.89 -0.67 -19.00
N VAL A 872 33.88 0.19 -19.01
CA VAL A 872 32.94 0.29 -20.13
C VAL A 872 33.50 1.30 -21.13
N ARG A 873 33.49 0.98 -22.41
CA ARG A 873 34.00 1.82 -23.50
C ARG A 873 33.02 1.88 -24.64
N LYS A 874 32.99 3.02 -25.33
CA LYS A 874 32.33 3.16 -26.63
C LYS A 874 33.39 3.18 -27.71
N LYS A 875 33.03 2.75 -28.91
CA LYS A 875 33.94 2.83 -30.05
C LYS A 875 34.23 4.29 -30.34
N GLU A 876 35.50 4.64 -30.39
CA GLU A 876 35.98 5.98 -30.73
C GLU A 876 37.10 5.88 -31.79
N PRO A 877 37.40 6.98 -32.52
CA PRO A 877 38.53 7.01 -33.43
C PRO A 877 39.82 6.55 -32.75
N GLY A 878 40.58 5.67 -33.42
CA GLY A 878 41.82 5.11 -32.87
C GLY A 878 41.64 3.81 -32.05
N VAL A 879 40.41 3.31 -31.90
CA VAL A 879 40.13 1.97 -31.34
C VAL A 879 39.79 0.98 -32.45
N TYR A 880 40.54 -0.12 -32.50
CA TYR A 880 40.37 -1.20 -33.47
C TYR A 880 40.03 -2.50 -32.76
N PHE A 881 39.28 -3.38 -33.41
CA PHE A 881 38.93 -4.70 -32.86
C PHE A 881 39.56 -5.79 -33.71
N MET A 882 40.46 -6.57 -33.10
CA MET A 882 41.05 -7.75 -33.71
C MET A 882 40.25 -8.98 -33.30
N ARG A 883 39.61 -9.62 -34.29
CA ARG A 883 38.89 -10.88 -34.13
C ARG A 883 39.74 -12.03 -34.60
N VAL A 884 39.93 -13.02 -33.73
CA VAL A 884 40.56 -14.30 -34.09
C VAL A 884 39.47 -15.33 -34.27
N GLN A 885 39.29 -15.77 -35.52
CA GLN A 885 38.47 -16.93 -35.88
C GLN A 885 39.35 -18.18 -35.79
N GLN A 886 38.76 -19.30 -35.37
CA GLN A 886 39.39 -20.60 -35.47
C GLN A 886 39.04 -21.24 -36.80
#